data_AF-Q22A65-F1
#
_entry.id   AF-Q22A65-F1
#
_cell.length_a   1.000
_cell.length_b   1.000
_cell.length_c   1.000
_cell.angle_alpha   90.00
_cell.angle_beta   90.00
_cell.angle_gamma   90.00
#
_symmetry.space_group_name_H-M   'P 1'
#
loop_
_entity.id
_entity.type
_entity.pdbx_description
1 polymer ?
#
loop_
_entity_poly.entity_id
_entity_poly.type
_entity_poly.pdbx_seq_one_letter_code
_entity_poly.pdbx_strand_id
1 'polypeptide(L)'
;MTFIIADFVNFILNTRVRLHYYSSNFYQKQIRLFQQQLQLPTNQMVQTQEQIIKYISNTRIYQKKNYCISLSSMSDNEDFEEIKQEDSKQLQKNGNKEDQFKARKRPEEPRPPQKLFSPPNPQEREQKRLEYLSSKMDDEKQQLCRFWLRGLCMFSVQQCKFAHGIDDLIYVKNEDEVDLDAKPKDYNQKALWIEAKPSYLNVYDYQFEIQDKLQRIYTQEEIDIDRSIRKNIREFYHKKALYDFYKLLRREHPDRDFTEQFIEKEYNRIGFNKIGFKLKYQYILNALSDICFESKVLPQGQKKPIVVLLEYPENQKQIFFNQIVDLCKQYVQSEGFPIMESSIRKQHYSVVKQTEPGLHQILQYIKKENLKEYFDELEKNQEFIDKVTENLTSEEKQQALEKIFSYDNEIEHLKERALEIIHHNKKNIFSLDRLEQTIIKEFPQNVKALGSQSKFRNIFRSFLIKQKINIVRTQTHDYCIKYDVNPKKGASNIYSCKCPLEEITFKTEQLNESIINKFSTMRIVVVDDEESLNYANYTIPKFKHVGVDLEGALRKEGYVQLVQISIQLKPDFSQIFIFDIYSIQNIKEDKILEKNMINCIQNIMQDVNIIKIFHDCRRDSLALHLFMKACPKNVFDTAAIHAFKLHVEKYIGLNTKEDKNILQLLKSLEELKQPGLNDILQIYNTSHGINLLKDSMHQKFQEMPSLYFLQRPIDPEFLEYSARDVEDLIEAYHFMIDTVKQTCKQAFPKANEQIVMQWVSKISKSFSVDWQSNQ
;
A
#
# COMPACT_ATOMS: atom_id res chain seq x y z
N MET A 1 43.29 -9.27 -19.20
CA MET A 1 42.12 -8.35 -19.15
C MET A 1 40.79 -9.08 -19.04
N THR A 2 40.41 -9.97 -19.97
CA THR A 2 39.13 -10.70 -19.89
C THR A 2 38.95 -11.48 -18.58
N PHE A 3 40.02 -12.11 -18.08
CA PHE A 3 40.04 -12.76 -16.76
C PHE A 3 39.83 -11.77 -15.61
N ILE A 4 40.47 -10.59 -15.64
CA ILE A 4 40.33 -9.55 -14.62
C ILE A 4 38.89 -9.01 -14.56
N ILE A 5 38.23 -8.86 -15.71
CA ILE A 5 36.83 -8.44 -15.79
C ILE A 5 35.90 -9.53 -15.24
N ALA A 6 36.15 -10.80 -15.57
CA ALA A 6 35.39 -11.93 -15.03
C ALA A 6 35.54 -12.04 -13.50
N ASP A 7 36.75 -11.85 -12.99
CA ASP A 7 37.04 -11.84 -11.56
C ASP A 7 36.39 -10.65 -10.85
N PHE A 8 36.32 -9.47 -11.47
CA PHE A 8 35.61 -8.32 -10.92
C PHE A 8 34.09 -8.56 -10.86
N VAL A 9 33.50 -9.16 -11.89
CA VAL A 9 32.08 -9.53 -11.89
C VAL A 9 31.79 -10.55 -10.81
N ASN A 10 32.64 -11.57 -10.65
CA ASN A 10 32.53 -12.55 -9.57
C ASN A 10 32.73 -11.90 -8.19
N PHE A 11 33.65 -10.95 -8.05
CA PHE A 11 33.86 -10.17 -6.82
C PHE A 11 32.58 -9.41 -6.42
N ILE A 12 31.95 -8.70 -7.37
CA ILE A 12 30.68 -7.99 -7.16
C ILE A 12 29.54 -8.96 -6.79
N LEU A 13 29.42 -10.09 -7.48
CA LEU A 13 28.38 -11.10 -7.24
C LEU A 13 28.55 -11.78 -5.87
N ASN A 14 29.79 -12.04 -5.44
CA ASN A 14 30.10 -12.68 -4.17
C ASN A 14 29.96 -11.74 -2.96
N THR A 15 29.98 -10.41 -3.15
CA THR A 15 29.72 -9.46 -2.05
C THR A 15 28.30 -9.48 -1.45
N ARG A 16 27.40 -10.39 -1.88
CA ARG A 16 26.01 -10.53 -1.37
C ARG A 16 25.21 -9.21 -1.35
N VAL A 17 25.47 -8.29 -2.29
CA VAL A 17 24.75 -7.02 -2.40
C VAL A 17 23.71 -7.11 -3.53
N ARG A 18 22.43 -6.80 -3.25
CA ARG A 18 21.38 -6.71 -4.27
C ARG A 18 21.64 -5.51 -5.17
N LEU A 19 21.92 -5.76 -6.45
CA LEU A 19 22.35 -4.80 -7.48
C LEU A 19 21.37 -3.67 -7.87
N HIS A 20 20.26 -3.47 -7.17
CA HIS A 20 19.15 -2.70 -7.76
C HIS A 20 19.24 -1.17 -7.67
N TYR A 21 20.06 -0.57 -6.81
CA TYR A 21 20.13 0.90 -6.68
C TYR A 21 21.45 1.40 -6.07
N TYR A 22 22.50 1.61 -6.87
CA TYR A 22 23.71 2.27 -6.37
C TYR A 22 24.24 3.35 -7.33
N SER A 23 24.80 4.41 -6.74
CA SER A 23 25.41 5.55 -7.42
C SER A 23 26.79 5.20 -8.01
N SER A 24 27.28 6.03 -8.94
CA SER A 24 28.62 5.94 -9.52
C SER A 24 29.74 5.83 -8.48
N ASN A 25 29.58 6.48 -7.32
CA ASN A 25 30.55 6.46 -6.22
C ASN A 25 30.73 5.08 -5.58
N PHE A 26 29.68 4.25 -5.55
CA PHE A 26 29.78 2.88 -5.04
C PHE A 26 30.68 2.01 -5.94
N TYR A 27 30.47 2.08 -7.25
CA TYR A 27 31.26 1.31 -8.21
C TYR A 27 32.73 1.76 -8.22
N GLN A 28 33.00 3.06 -8.13
CA GLN A 28 34.37 3.57 -8.02
C GLN A 28 35.07 3.06 -6.76
N LYS A 29 34.35 2.97 -5.62
CA LYS A 29 34.90 2.40 -4.39
C LYS A 29 35.21 0.91 -4.51
N GLN A 30 34.31 0.12 -5.12
CA GLN A 30 34.53 -1.31 -5.34
C GLN A 30 35.66 -1.60 -6.34
N ILE A 31 35.80 -0.77 -7.39
CA ILE A 31 36.93 -0.86 -8.33
C ILE A 31 38.25 -0.61 -7.61
N ARG A 32 38.33 0.41 -6.74
CA ARG A 32 39.55 0.68 -5.95
C ARG A 32 39.90 -0.47 -5.01
N LEU A 33 38.91 -1.05 -4.33
CA LEU A 33 39.12 -2.21 -3.44
C LEU A 33 39.59 -3.45 -4.20
N PHE A 34 39.00 -3.72 -5.36
CA PHE A 34 39.40 -4.84 -6.22
C PHE A 34 40.81 -4.66 -6.79
N GLN A 35 41.17 -3.44 -7.20
CA GLN A 35 42.51 -3.12 -7.67
C GLN A 35 43.57 -3.24 -6.58
N GLN A 36 43.24 -2.86 -5.33
CA GLN A 36 44.12 -3.05 -4.16
C GLN A 36 44.38 -4.54 -3.89
N GLN A 37 43.38 -5.42 -4.09
CA GLN A 37 43.56 -6.87 -3.96
C GLN A 37 44.46 -7.47 -5.05
N LEU A 38 44.43 -6.92 -6.27
CA LEU A 38 45.22 -7.43 -7.39
C LEU A 38 46.65 -6.89 -7.44
N GLN A 39 47.05 -5.98 -6.54
CA GLN A 39 48.37 -5.35 -6.49
C GLN A 39 48.86 -4.80 -7.85
N LEU A 40 47.94 -4.24 -8.65
CA LEU A 40 48.28 -3.77 -9.99
C LEU A 40 49.14 -2.48 -9.93
N PRO A 41 50.16 -2.33 -10.81
CA PRO A 41 50.88 -1.08 -10.99
C PRO A 41 49.94 0.08 -11.36
N THR A 42 50.21 1.30 -10.88
CA THR A 42 49.32 2.47 -11.00
C THR A 42 48.89 2.78 -12.44
N ASN A 43 49.78 2.59 -13.42
CA ASN A 43 49.48 2.78 -14.85
C ASN A 43 48.52 1.70 -15.41
N GLN A 44 48.56 0.47 -14.89
CA GLN A 44 47.62 -0.59 -15.24
C GLN A 44 46.29 -0.46 -14.50
N MET A 45 46.25 0.19 -13.33
CA MET A 45 45.02 0.47 -12.60
C MET A 45 44.08 1.38 -13.42
N VAL A 46 44.61 2.46 -14.00
CA VAL A 46 43.81 3.42 -14.78
C VAL A 46 43.21 2.75 -16.02
N GLN A 47 44.01 2.00 -16.79
CA GLN A 47 43.53 1.25 -17.95
C GLN A 47 42.50 0.18 -17.59
N THR A 48 42.69 -0.51 -16.45
CA THR A 48 41.75 -1.53 -15.97
C THR A 48 40.42 -0.89 -15.54
N GLN A 49 40.47 0.27 -14.88
CA GLN A 49 39.29 1.02 -14.47
C GLN A 49 38.46 1.50 -15.67
N GLU A 50 39.10 2.08 -16.68
CA GLU A 50 38.42 2.52 -17.90
C GLU A 50 37.72 1.36 -18.62
N GLN A 51 38.37 0.20 -18.71
CA GLN A 51 37.79 -0.96 -19.37
C GLN A 51 36.66 -1.63 -18.56
N ILE A 52 36.74 -1.65 -17.22
CA ILE A 52 35.63 -2.11 -16.37
C ILE A 52 34.43 -1.18 -16.52
N ILE A 53 34.64 0.13 -16.49
CA ILE A 53 33.58 1.13 -16.70
C ILE A 53 32.94 0.95 -18.08
N LYS A 54 33.76 0.82 -19.14
CA LYS A 54 33.30 0.59 -20.51
C LYS A 54 32.50 -0.72 -20.66
N TYR A 55 32.90 -1.77 -19.94
CA TYR A 55 32.19 -3.06 -19.93
C TYR A 55 30.82 -2.96 -19.25
N ILE A 56 30.73 -2.29 -18.10
CA ILE A 56 29.48 -2.05 -17.36
C ILE A 56 28.51 -1.20 -18.19
N SER A 57 29.01 -0.14 -18.84
CA SER A 57 28.17 0.72 -19.69
C SER A 57 27.63 0.01 -20.93
N ASN A 58 28.33 -1.02 -21.43
CA ASN A 58 27.94 -1.78 -22.61
C ASN A 58 27.05 -3.01 -22.32
N THR A 59 26.89 -3.41 -21.06
CA THR A 59 26.03 -4.56 -20.71
C THR A 59 24.55 -4.14 -20.71
N ARG A 60 23.67 -4.93 -21.38
CA ARG A 60 22.23 -4.67 -21.59
C ARG A 60 21.41 -4.34 -20.33
N ILE A 61 21.95 -4.57 -19.14
CA ILE A 61 21.34 -4.23 -17.85
C ILE A 61 21.21 -2.71 -17.67
N TYR A 62 22.15 -1.91 -18.20
CA TYR A 62 22.16 -0.45 -18.04
C TYR A 62 21.40 0.31 -19.14
N GLN A 63 21.28 -0.25 -20.35
CA GLN A 63 20.63 0.43 -21.48
C GLN A 63 19.10 0.63 -21.34
N LYS A 64 18.46 0.03 -20.31
CA LYS A 64 17.01 0.21 -20.05
C LYS A 64 16.66 1.46 -19.25
N LYS A 65 17.64 2.25 -18.76
CA LYS A 65 17.40 3.52 -18.07
C LYS A 65 18.44 4.55 -18.50
N ASN A 66 18.00 5.68 -19.07
CA ASN A 66 18.81 6.77 -19.59
C ASN A 66 19.73 7.40 -18.51
N TYR A 67 20.92 6.85 -18.32
CA TYR A 67 22.00 7.51 -17.58
C TYR A 67 23.29 7.44 -18.40
N CYS A 68 23.73 8.60 -18.90
CA CYS A 68 25.07 8.78 -19.48
C CYS A 68 26.06 9.07 -18.35
N ILE A 69 27.16 8.33 -18.30
CA ILE A 69 28.35 8.71 -17.53
C ILE A 69 29.23 9.53 -18.49
N SER A 70 29.41 10.84 -18.24
CA SER A 70 30.33 11.67 -19.01
C SER A 70 31.74 11.60 -18.43
N LEU A 71 32.72 11.39 -19.30
CA LEU A 71 34.16 11.53 -19.02
C LEU A 71 34.63 12.88 -19.54
N SER A 72 34.88 13.82 -18.63
CA SER A 72 35.67 15.05 -18.84
C SER A 72 36.08 15.57 -17.46
N SER A 73 37.29 16.01 -17.15
CA SER A 73 38.61 16.03 -17.80
C SER A 73 39.60 16.37 -16.68
N MET A 74 40.77 15.74 -16.65
CA MET A 74 41.92 16.21 -15.89
C MET A 74 42.78 17.04 -16.83
N SER A 75 42.87 18.35 -16.59
CA SER A 75 44.00 19.21 -16.96
C SER A 75 43.82 20.59 -16.31
N ASP A 76 44.91 21.14 -15.80
CA ASP A 76 44.99 22.38 -15.03
C ASP A 76 44.66 23.66 -15.82
N ASN A 77 44.32 24.69 -15.02
CA ASN A 77 44.40 26.15 -15.23
C ASN A 77 43.32 26.92 -16.01
N GLU A 78 42.86 27.94 -15.29
CA GLU A 78 42.31 29.26 -15.67
C GLU A 78 40.84 29.37 -16.11
N ASP A 79 40.17 30.28 -15.39
CA ASP A 79 38.89 30.97 -15.63
C ASP A 79 37.57 30.19 -15.62
N PHE A 80 36.83 30.32 -14.51
CA PHE A 80 35.42 29.93 -14.36
C PHE A 80 34.62 30.97 -13.56
N GLU A 81 34.28 32.08 -14.21
CA GLU A 81 33.13 32.92 -13.86
C GLU A 81 32.17 33.02 -15.06
N GLU A 82 31.52 31.92 -15.47
CA GLU A 82 30.32 32.05 -16.33
C GLU A 82 29.36 30.85 -16.38
N ILE A 83 29.46 29.88 -15.46
CA ILE A 83 28.54 28.73 -15.39
C ILE A 83 27.84 28.68 -14.02
N LYS A 84 27.16 29.77 -13.64
CA LYS A 84 26.23 29.81 -12.49
C LYS A 84 24.84 30.35 -12.82
N GLN A 85 24.57 30.78 -14.05
CA GLN A 85 23.32 31.47 -14.41
C GLN A 85 22.26 30.61 -15.13
N GLU A 86 22.56 29.37 -15.54
CA GLU A 86 21.57 28.52 -16.23
C GLU A 86 20.92 27.46 -15.34
N ASP A 87 21.62 26.92 -14.33
CA ASP A 87 21.04 25.94 -13.40
C ASP A 87 20.11 26.57 -12.34
N SER A 88 20.24 27.87 -12.10
CA SER A 88 19.38 28.63 -11.18
C SER A 88 17.98 28.95 -11.75
N LYS A 89 17.76 28.79 -13.07
CA LYS A 89 16.45 29.00 -13.72
C LYS A 89 15.58 27.74 -13.83
N GLN A 90 16.14 26.54 -13.67
CA GLN A 90 15.36 25.29 -13.67
C GLN A 90 14.92 24.82 -12.27
N LEU A 91 15.60 25.26 -11.21
CA LEU A 91 15.23 24.93 -9.82
C LEU A 91 14.11 25.82 -9.24
N GLN A 92 13.84 27.00 -9.80
CA GLN A 92 12.72 27.86 -9.36
C GLN A 92 11.35 27.50 -9.98
N LYS A 93 11.28 26.59 -10.96
CA LYS A 93 10.01 26.19 -11.59
C LYS A 93 9.35 24.94 -10.99
N ASN A 94 10.05 24.21 -10.12
CA ASN A 94 9.52 22.98 -9.50
C ASN A 94 9.21 23.12 -7.99
N GLY A 95 9.50 24.26 -7.36
CA GLY A 95 9.24 24.50 -5.94
C GLY A 95 7.82 24.97 -5.56
N ASN A 96 6.87 25.00 -6.51
CA ASN A 96 5.55 25.64 -6.27
C ASN A 96 4.33 24.74 -6.55
N LYS A 97 4.50 23.41 -6.53
CA LYS A 97 3.39 22.46 -6.78
C LYS A 97 2.99 21.59 -5.58
N GLU A 98 3.78 21.53 -4.51
CA GLU A 98 3.43 20.71 -3.32
C GLU A 98 2.63 21.47 -2.25
N ASP A 99 2.71 22.81 -2.19
CA ASP A 99 1.92 23.61 -1.24
C ASP A 99 0.48 23.92 -1.69
N GLN A 100 0.10 23.59 -2.93
CA GLN A 100 -1.27 23.80 -3.42
C GLN A 100 -2.23 22.62 -3.19
N PHE A 101 -1.74 21.47 -2.70
CA PHE A 101 -2.57 20.25 -2.57
C PHE A 101 -3.07 19.94 -1.15
N LYS A 102 -2.62 20.67 -0.11
CA LYS A 102 -3.00 20.40 1.29
C LYS A 102 -4.00 21.39 1.93
N ALA A 103 -4.58 22.31 1.17
CA ALA A 103 -5.63 23.20 1.67
C ALA A 103 -6.85 23.27 0.73
N ARG A 104 -7.63 22.18 0.62
CA ARG A 104 -9.01 22.21 0.10
C ARG A 104 -9.94 21.25 0.85
N LYS A 105 -10.12 21.48 2.14
CA LYS A 105 -11.48 21.44 2.69
C LYS A 105 -11.99 22.87 2.58
N ARG A 106 -12.76 23.16 1.53
CA ARG A 106 -13.55 24.40 1.50
C ARG A 106 -14.42 24.41 2.76
N PRO A 107 -14.46 25.50 3.54
CA PRO A 107 -15.62 25.75 4.39
C PRO A 107 -16.86 25.60 3.51
N GLU A 108 -17.91 24.96 3.99
CA GLU A 108 -19.21 25.00 3.33
C GLU A 108 -19.69 26.45 3.34
N GLU A 109 -19.31 27.23 2.33
CA GLU A 109 -19.99 28.48 2.03
C GLU A 109 -21.46 28.12 1.78
N PRO A 110 -22.42 28.80 2.44
CA PRO A 110 -23.83 28.59 2.16
C PRO A 110 -24.02 28.80 0.66
N ARG A 111 -24.51 27.77 -0.04
CA ARG A 111 -24.85 27.86 -1.46
C ARG A 111 -25.68 29.13 -1.63
N PRO A 112 -25.30 30.06 -2.54
CA PRO A 112 -26.12 31.23 -2.80
C PRO A 112 -27.54 30.73 -3.07
N PRO A 113 -28.57 31.35 -2.46
CA PRO A 113 -29.95 30.91 -2.64
C PRO A 113 -30.19 30.78 -4.14
N GLN A 114 -30.49 29.56 -4.58
CA GLN A 114 -30.85 29.32 -5.96
C GLN A 114 -31.92 30.34 -6.29
N LYS A 115 -31.64 31.25 -7.23
CA LYS A 115 -32.65 32.18 -7.73
C LYS A 115 -33.84 31.31 -8.12
N LEU A 116 -34.93 31.42 -7.36
CA LEU A 116 -36.21 30.82 -7.67
C LEU A 116 -36.65 31.47 -8.97
N PHE A 117 -36.27 30.87 -10.10
CA PHE A 117 -36.82 31.23 -11.39
C PHE A 117 -38.33 31.04 -11.26
N SER A 118 -39.06 32.15 -11.42
CA SER A 118 -40.50 32.07 -11.46
C SER A 118 -40.88 31.30 -12.72
N PRO A 119 -41.77 30.29 -12.63
CA PRO A 119 -42.18 29.54 -13.80
C PRO A 119 -42.62 30.47 -14.94
N PRO A 120 -42.16 30.27 -16.19
CA PRO A 120 -42.68 30.97 -17.34
C PRO A 120 -44.17 30.68 -17.42
N ASN A 121 -44.93 31.71 -17.80
CA ASN A 121 -46.37 31.60 -17.90
C ASN A 121 -46.75 30.52 -18.95
N PRO A 122 -47.95 29.91 -18.87
CA PRO A 122 -48.36 28.86 -19.81
C PRO A 122 -48.29 29.26 -21.29
N GLN A 123 -48.48 30.54 -21.62
CA GLN A 123 -48.42 31.05 -23.00
C GLN A 123 -46.98 31.05 -23.55
N GLU A 124 -45.99 31.46 -22.75
CA GLU A 124 -44.57 31.39 -23.11
C GLU A 124 -44.11 29.95 -23.34
N ARG A 125 -44.68 28.99 -22.60
CA ARG A 125 -44.39 27.56 -22.79
C ARG A 125 -44.94 27.06 -24.11
N GLU A 126 -46.20 27.37 -24.42
CA GLU A 126 -46.81 26.98 -25.68
C GLU A 126 -46.11 27.66 -26.87
N GLN A 127 -45.70 28.92 -26.72
CA GLN A 127 -44.91 29.62 -27.73
C GLN A 127 -43.57 28.91 -27.98
N LYS A 128 -42.79 28.59 -26.94
CA LYS A 128 -41.53 27.85 -27.11
C LYS A 128 -41.74 26.45 -27.71
N ARG A 129 -42.86 25.80 -27.40
CA ARG A 129 -43.24 24.53 -27.99
C ARG A 129 -43.51 24.69 -29.49
N LEU A 130 -44.28 25.70 -29.90
CA LEU A 130 -44.56 25.99 -31.30
C LEU A 130 -43.28 26.40 -32.06
N GLU A 131 -42.41 27.23 -31.46
CA GLU A 131 -41.10 27.58 -32.03
C GLU A 131 -40.20 26.36 -32.24
N TYR A 132 -40.22 25.42 -31.29
CA TYR A 132 -39.53 24.15 -31.45
C TYR A 132 -40.11 23.34 -32.60
N LEU A 133 -41.44 23.23 -32.72
CA LEU A 133 -42.10 22.48 -33.80
C LEU A 133 -41.88 23.13 -35.17
N SER A 134 -41.78 24.46 -35.25
CA SER A 134 -41.62 25.19 -36.51
C SER A 134 -40.17 25.35 -36.99
N SER A 135 -39.18 25.18 -36.10
CA SER A 135 -37.77 25.25 -36.51
C SER A 135 -37.43 24.14 -37.52
N LYS A 136 -36.30 24.23 -38.22
CA LYS A 136 -35.75 23.12 -39.02
C LYS A 136 -34.43 22.66 -38.41
N MET A 137 -34.16 21.37 -38.46
CA MET A 137 -32.89 20.79 -38.02
C MET A 137 -32.40 19.84 -39.12
N ASP A 138 -31.19 20.08 -39.62
CA ASP A 138 -30.66 19.37 -40.79
C ASP A 138 -30.40 17.88 -40.53
N ASP A 139 -30.23 17.52 -39.26
CA ASP A 139 -29.98 16.17 -38.78
C ASP A 139 -31.07 15.64 -37.84
N GLU A 140 -32.32 15.95 -38.19
CA GLU A 140 -33.51 15.37 -37.55
C GLU A 140 -33.37 13.85 -37.45
N LYS A 141 -33.65 13.33 -36.26
CA LYS A 141 -33.61 11.91 -35.90
C LYS A 141 -32.25 11.22 -36.00
N GLN A 142 -31.15 11.91 -36.25
CA GLN A 142 -29.81 11.29 -36.23
C GLN A 142 -29.23 11.09 -34.83
N GLN A 143 -29.88 11.64 -33.80
CA GLN A 143 -29.51 11.48 -32.40
C GLN A 143 -30.72 11.11 -31.54
N LEU A 144 -30.48 10.33 -30.49
CA LEU A 144 -31.44 9.98 -29.47
C LEU A 144 -31.85 11.20 -28.64
N CYS A 145 -33.14 11.27 -28.35
CA CYS A 145 -33.70 12.28 -27.46
C CYS A 145 -33.29 11.95 -26.01
N ARG A 146 -32.40 12.76 -25.43
CA ARG A 146 -31.96 12.67 -24.02
C ARG A 146 -33.14 12.59 -23.06
N PHE A 147 -34.17 13.36 -23.37
CA PHE A 147 -35.32 13.49 -22.53
C PHE A 147 -36.23 12.29 -22.65
N TRP A 148 -36.37 11.72 -23.85
CA TRP A 148 -37.03 10.44 -24.05
C TRP A 148 -36.32 9.32 -23.27
N LEU A 149 -34.99 9.24 -23.38
CA LEU A 149 -34.18 8.27 -22.60
C LEU A 149 -34.31 8.46 -21.07
N ARG A 150 -34.76 9.63 -20.63
CA ARG A 150 -35.07 9.94 -19.23
C ARG A 150 -36.56 9.83 -18.91
N GLY A 151 -37.42 9.55 -19.88
CA GLY A 151 -38.88 9.53 -19.74
C GLY A 151 -39.55 10.89 -19.63
N LEU A 152 -38.87 11.98 -19.97
CA LEU A 152 -39.31 13.37 -19.78
C LEU A 152 -39.70 14.08 -21.08
N CYS A 153 -39.63 13.42 -22.25
CA CYS A 153 -39.96 14.08 -23.49
C CYS A 153 -41.47 14.34 -23.57
N MET A 154 -41.85 15.59 -23.85
CA MET A 154 -43.25 16.01 -23.96
C MET A 154 -43.80 15.97 -25.39
N PHE A 155 -42.95 15.67 -26.36
CA PHE A 155 -43.34 15.57 -27.77
C PHE A 155 -43.74 14.15 -28.12
N SER A 156 -44.67 13.96 -29.04
CA SER A 156 -44.88 12.64 -29.64
C SER A 156 -43.64 12.22 -30.45
N VAL A 157 -43.58 10.94 -30.82
CA VAL A 157 -42.52 10.40 -31.68
C VAL A 157 -42.39 11.22 -32.97
N GLN A 158 -43.51 11.62 -33.59
CA GLN A 158 -43.52 12.40 -34.83
C GLN A 158 -43.14 13.88 -34.63
N GLN A 159 -43.40 14.43 -33.44
CA GLN A 159 -43.14 15.84 -33.12
C GLN A 159 -41.70 16.08 -32.66
N CYS A 160 -41.07 15.11 -32.01
CA CYS A 160 -39.71 15.28 -31.52
C CYS A 160 -38.72 15.21 -32.68
N LYS A 161 -37.81 16.18 -32.77
CA LYS A 161 -36.74 16.21 -33.78
C LYS A 161 -35.61 15.24 -33.51
N PHE A 162 -35.62 14.61 -32.33
CA PHE A 162 -34.67 13.59 -31.92
C PHE A 162 -35.38 12.23 -31.85
N ALA A 163 -34.61 11.16 -31.98
CA ALA A 163 -35.13 9.80 -32.03
C ALA A 163 -35.62 9.32 -30.65
N HIS A 164 -36.81 8.73 -30.60
CA HIS A 164 -37.45 8.12 -29.43
C HIS A 164 -37.15 6.62 -29.33
N GLY A 165 -35.88 6.25 -29.54
CA GLY A 165 -35.43 4.86 -29.58
C GLY A 165 -34.62 4.58 -30.83
N ILE A 166 -34.15 3.34 -30.97
CA ILE A 166 -33.32 2.92 -32.10
C ILE A 166 -34.15 2.77 -33.39
N ASP A 167 -35.42 2.36 -33.27
CA ASP A 167 -36.31 2.21 -34.42
C ASP A 167 -36.73 3.55 -35.05
N ASP A 168 -36.64 4.64 -34.28
CA ASP A 168 -36.90 6.02 -34.71
C ASP A 168 -35.61 6.78 -35.08
N LEU A 169 -34.45 6.10 -35.02
CA LEU A 169 -33.14 6.69 -35.32
C LEU A 169 -32.85 6.60 -36.83
N ILE A 170 -32.63 7.75 -37.46
CA ILE A 170 -32.08 7.81 -38.82
C ILE A 170 -30.56 7.68 -38.71
N TYR A 171 -30.08 6.45 -38.76
CA TYR A 171 -28.65 6.19 -38.67
C TYR A 171 -27.95 6.46 -40.01
N VAL A 172 -27.13 7.50 -40.03
CA VAL A 172 -26.24 7.80 -41.15
C VAL A 172 -24.89 7.12 -40.88
N LYS A 173 -24.49 6.24 -41.80
CA LYS A 173 -23.18 5.58 -41.78
C LYS A 173 -22.10 6.64 -42.00
N ASN A 174 -21.13 6.68 -41.11
CA ASN A 174 -19.98 7.54 -41.27
C ASN A 174 -18.93 6.77 -42.07
N GLU A 175 -18.84 7.05 -43.38
CA GLU A 175 -17.92 6.36 -44.31
C GLU A 175 -16.48 6.90 -44.22
N ASP A 176 -16.32 8.15 -43.79
CA ASP A 176 -15.00 8.79 -43.72
C ASP A 176 -14.12 8.20 -42.61
N GLU A 177 -12.80 8.18 -42.86
CA GLU A 177 -11.79 8.00 -41.82
C GLU A 177 -12.06 8.99 -40.70
N VAL A 178 -12.68 8.42 -39.67
CA VAL A 178 -13.11 9.04 -38.44
C VAL A 178 -12.08 10.07 -37.97
N ASP A 179 -12.37 11.36 -38.17
CA ASP A 179 -11.68 12.42 -37.43
C ASP A 179 -11.92 12.12 -35.94
N LEU A 180 -10.86 11.68 -35.27
CA LEU A 180 -10.87 11.28 -33.86
C LEU A 180 -11.03 12.51 -32.95
N ASP A 181 -10.74 13.71 -33.48
CA ASP A 181 -10.77 14.97 -32.76
C ASP A 181 -12.09 15.74 -32.94
N ALA A 182 -12.95 15.30 -33.86
CA ALA A 182 -14.28 15.86 -34.05
C ALA A 182 -15.11 15.74 -32.75
N LYS A 183 -15.25 16.86 -32.04
CA LYS A 183 -16.12 16.95 -30.86
C LYS A 183 -17.53 16.56 -31.29
N PRO A 184 -18.21 15.66 -30.56
CA PRO A 184 -19.59 15.33 -30.87
C PRO A 184 -20.37 16.64 -30.95
N LYS A 185 -21.07 16.86 -32.07
CA LYS A 185 -21.90 18.06 -32.24
C LYS A 185 -22.88 18.11 -31.06
N ASP A 186 -22.62 19.02 -30.14
CA ASP A 186 -23.44 19.20 -28.95
C ASP A 186 -24.67 20.01 -29.35
N TYR A 187 -25.62 19.34 -30.00
CA TYR A 187 -26.93 19.91 -30.20
C TYR A 187 -27.54 20.07 -28.82
N ASN A 188 -27.58 21.32 -28.36
CA ASN A 188 -28.14 21.73 -27.09
C ASN A 188 -29.60 21.28 -26.98
N GLN A 189 -29.85 20.03 -26.57
CA GLN A 189 -31.15 19.55 -26.13
C GLN A 189 -31.50 20.29 -24.84
N LYS A 190 -32.04 21.51 -24.99
CA LYS A 190 -32.50 22.35 -23.87
C LYS A 190 -33.81 21.79 -23.36
N ALA A 191 -33.92 21.67 -22.03
CA ALA A 191 -35.17 21.26 -21.42
C ALA A 191 -36.19 22.39 -21.64
N LEU A 192 -37.31 22.10 -22.29
CA LEU A 192 -38.39 23.07 -22.45
C LEU A 192 -39.26 23.18 -21.17
N TRP A 193 -38.94 22.42 -20.11
CA TRP A 193 -39.83 22.13 -18.97
C TRP A 193 -39.22 22.35 -17.58
N ILE A 194 -38.39 23.37 -17.37
CA ILE A 194 -37.72 23.54 -16.07
C ILE A 194 -38.71 23.72 -14.88
N GLU A 195 -39.98 24.09 -15.08
CA GLU A 195 -40.93 24.29 -13.97
C GLU A 195 -42.30 23.55 -14.04
N ALA A 196 -42.43 22.41 -14.73
CA ALA A 196 -43.57 21.50 -14.55
C ALA A 196 -43.17 20.28 -13.70
N LYS A 197 -44.09 19.73 -12.88
CA LYS A 197 -43.84 18.44 -12.22
C LYS A 197 -43.52 17.41 -13.31
N PRO A 198 -42.33 16.80 -13.30
CA PRO A 198 -41.96 15.83 -14.33
C PRO A 198 -42.91 14.63 -14.28
N SER A 199 -43.54 14.32 -15.40
CA SER A 199 -44.24 13.06 -15.62
C SER A 199 -43.32 12.14 -16.40
N TYR A 200 -43.09 10.94 -15.88
CA TYR A 200 -42.22 9.94 -16.48
C TYR A 200 -42.98 8.90 -17.30
N LEU A 201 -43.93 9.36 -18.13
CA LEU A 201 -44.89 8.50 -18.84
C LEU A 201 -44.22 7.36 -19.62
N ASN A 202 -43.12 7.62 -20.34
CA ASN A 202 -42.46 6.55 -21.10
C ASN A 202 -41.78 5.50 -20.20
N VAL A 203 -41.36 5.88 -18.98
CA VAL A 203 -40.84 4.91 -18.00
C VAL A 203 -41.99 4.07 -17.46
N TYR A 204 -43.16 4.68 -17.25
CA TYR A 204 -44.37 3.99 -16.88
C TYR A 204 -44.85 3.02 -17.96
N ASP A 205 -44.86 3.43 -19.23
CA ASP A 205 -45.28 2.56 -20.34
C ASP A 205 -44.28 1.40 -20.54
N TYR A 206 -42.97 1.69 -20.48
CA TYR A 206 -41.95 0.66 -20.69
C TYR A 206 -41.95 -0.44 -19.62
N GLN A 207 -42.43 -0.16 -18.41
CA GLN A 207 -42.46 -1.16 -17.34
C GLN A 207 -43.28 -2.40 -17.72
N PHE A 208 -44.31 -2.23 -18.56
CA PHE A 208 -45.17 -3.33 -19.01
C PHE A 208 -44.43 -4.27 -19.97
N GLU A 209 -43.43 -3.78 -20.71
CA GLU A 209 -42.56 -4.62 -21.56
C GLU A 209 -41.59 -5.49 -20.75
N ILE A 210 -41.32 -5.12 -19.49
CA ILE A 210 -40.35 -5.80 -18.61
C ILE A 210 -41.00 -6.33 -17.32
N GLN A 211 -42.32 -6.54 -17.33
CA GLN A 211 -43.08 -6.94 -16.15
C GLN A 211 -42.57 -8.22 -15.49
N ASP A 212 -41.98 -9.13 -16.25
CA ASP A 212 -41.36 -10.39 -15.81
C ASP A 212 -40.05 -10.19 -15.04
N LYS A 213 -39.41 -9.02 -15.20
CA LYS A 213 -38.13 -8.66 -14.56
C LYS A 213 -38.31 -7.73 -13.37
N LEU A 214 -39.52 -7.23 -13.15
CA LEU A 214 -39.88 -6.35 -12.04
C LEU A 214 -40.51 -7.16 -10.91
N GLN A 215 -40.32 -6.70 -9.67
CA GLN A 215 -40.98 -7.30 -8.51
C GLN A 215 -42.51 -7.14 -8.57
N ARG A 216 -42.96 -5.99 -9.11
CA ARG A 216 -44.36 -5.65 -9.39
C ARG A 216 -44.42 -4.50 -10.38
N ILE A 217 -45.63 -4.23 -10.89
CA ILE A 217 -45.97 -3.01 -11.63
C ILE A 217 -46.17 -1.85 -10.64
N TYR A 218 -45.70 -0.67 -11.02
CA TYR A 218 -45.77 0.57 -10.26
C TYR A 218 -46.76 1.55 -10.89
N THR A 219 -47.43 2.35 -10.07
CA THR A 219 -48.30 3.43 -10.58
C THR A 219 -47.47 4.58 -11.14
N GLN A 220 -48.07 5.40 -12.00
CA GLN A 220 -47.41 6.61 -12.55
C GLN A 220 -46.91 7.52 -11.42
N GLU A 221 -47.69 7.67 -10.36
CA GLU A 221 -47.37 8.52 -9.21
C GLU A 221 -46.16 7.98 -8.43
N GLU A 222 -46.07 6.66 -8.23
CA GLU A 222 -44.90 6.02 -7.60
C GLU A 222 -43.64 6.26 -8.43
N ILE A 223 -43.74 6.10 -9.75
CA ILE A 223 -42.63 6.35 -10.69
C ILE A 223 -42.26 7.84 -10.68
N ASP A 224 -43.21 8.77 -10.59
CA ASP A 224 -42.91 10.21 -10.57
C ASP A 224 -42.22 10.67 -9.28
N ILE A 225 -42.55 10.04 -8.16
CA ILE A 225 -41.99 10.37 -6.85
C ILE A 225 -40.64 9.66 -6.64
N ASP A 226 -40.56 8.33 -6.80
CA ASP A 226 -39.41 7.55 -6.38
C ASP A 226 -38.31 7.42 -7.46
N ARG A 227 -37.17 8.04 -7.19
CA ARG A 227 -36.00 8.01 -8.07
C ARG A 227 -35.42 6.60 -8.24
N SER A 228 -35.51 5.75 -7.22
CA SER A 228 -34.96 4.39 -7.23
C SER A 228 -35.71 3.49 -8.22
N ILE A 229 -37.06 3.57 -8.22
CA ILE A 229 -37.93 2.87 -9.17
C ILE A 229 -37.58 3.30 -10.60
N ARG A 230 -37.51 4.62 -10.86
CA ARG A 230 -37.11 5.15 -12.18
C ARG A 230 -35.75 4.66 -12.62
N LYS A 231 -34.79 4.58 -11.70
CA LYS A 231 -33.44 4.13 -12.00
C LYS A 231 -33.46 2.66 -12.43
N ASN A 232 -34.15 1.80 -11.69
CA ASN A 232 -34.27 0.38 -11.97
C ASN A 232 -34.91 0.12 -13.36
N ILE A 233 -36.07 0.72 -13.64
CA ILE A 233 -36.75 0.57 -14.95
C ILE A 233 -35.86 1.10 -16.09
N ARG A 234 -35.21 2.25 -15.90
CA ARG A 234 -34.31 2.81 -16.92
C ARG A 234 -33.07 1.97 -17.17
N GLU A 235 -32.55 1.25 -16.18
CA GLU A 235 -31.40 0.37 -16.39
C GLU A 235 -31.74 -0.73 -17.42
N PHE A 236 -32.94 -1.32 -17.36
CA PHE A 236 -33.41 -2.25 -18.40
C PHE A 236 -33.62 -1.58 -19.75
N TYR A 237 -34.28 -0.42 -19.76
CA TYR A 237 -34.54 0.34 -20.98
C TYR A 237 -33.24 0.75 -21.70
N HIS A 238 -32.26 1.27 -20.96
CA HIS A 238 -30.96 1.64 -21.48
C HIS A 238 -30.21 0.41 -21.98
N LYS A 239 -30.23 -0.70 -21.25
CA LYS A 239 -29.62 -1.96 -21.71
C LYS A 239 -30.23 -2.44 -23.03
N LYS A 240 -31.57 -2.40 -23.17
CA LYS A 240 -32.27 -2.72 -24.41
C LYS A 240 -31.87 -1.77 -25.55
N ALA A 241 -31.89 -0.46 -25.32
CA ALA A 241 -31.51 0.52 -26.35
C ALA A 241 -30.04 0.35 -26.79
N LEU A 242 -29.13 0.05 -25.86
CA LEU A 242 -27.73 -0.23 -26.19
C LEU A 242 -27.59 -1.49 -27.05
N TYR A 243 -28.37 -2.53 -26.75
CA TYR A 243 -28.43 -3.77 -27.52
C TYR A 243 -29.05 -3.59 -28.91
N ASP A 244 -30.17 -2.85 -29.00
CA ASP A 244 -30.81 -2.57 -30.28
C ASP A 244 -29.88 -1.74 -31.19
N PHE A 245 -29.12 -0.81 -30.61
CA PHE A 245 -28.13 -0.06 -31.37
C PHE A 245 -26.95 -0.93 -31.80
N TYR A 246 -26.50 -1.85 -30.95
CA TYR A 246 -25.45 -2.81 -31.32
C TYR A 246 -25.87 -3.65 -32.55
N LYS A 247 -27.10 -4.17 -32.56
CA LYS A 247 -27.66 -4.91 -33.71
C LYS A 247 -27.71 -4.05 -34.96
N LEU A 248 -28.13 -2.79 -34.81
CA LEU A 248 -28.10 -1.82 -35.92
C LEU A 248 -26.67 -1.66 -36.46
N LEU A 249 -25.69 -1.41 -35.60
CA LEU A 249 -24.28 -1.29 -36.01
C LEU A 249 -23.81 -2.52 -36.77
N ARG A 250 -24.14 -3.74 -36.31
CA ARG A 250 -23.76 -4.98 -36.99
C ARG A 250 -24.38 -5.14 -38.36
N ARG A 251 -25.66 -4.76 -38.51
CA ARG A 251 -26.33 -4.77 -39.80
C ARG A 251 -25.71 -3.79 -40.79
N GLU A 252 -25.35 -2.59 -40.33
CA GLU A 252 -24.81 -1.53 -41.19
C GLU A 252 -23.29 -1.66 -41.45
N HIS A 253 -22.59 -2.44 -40.61
CA HIS A 253 -21.15 -2.71 -40.68
C HIS A 253 -20.82 -4.21 -40.50
N PRO A 254 -21.29 -5.09 -41.40
CA PRO A 254 -21.13 -6.54 -41.24
C PRO A 254 -19.66 -7.00 -41.25
N ASP A 255 -18.81 -6.32 -42.02
CA ASP A 255 -17.40 -6.71 -42.23
C ASP A 255 -16.41 -5.99 -41.29
N ARG A 256 -16.91 -5.22 -40.31
CA ARG A 256 -16.06 -4.37 -39.45
C ARG A 256 -15.88 -4.96 -38.06
N ASP A 257 -14.63 -5.01 -37.61
CA ASP A 257 -14.30 -5.27 -36.22
C ASP A 257 -14.62 -4.05 -35.34
N PHE A 258 -15.37 -4.29 -34.26
CA PHE A 258 -15.83 -3.23 -33.36
C PHE A 258 -14.81 -2.98 -32.27
N THR A 259 -13.87 -2.07 -32.54
CA THR A 259 -12.87 -1.65 -31.55
C THR A 259 -13.49 -0.85 -30.41
N GLU A 260 -12.80 -0.79 -29.26
CA GLU A 260 -13.18 0.06 -28.12
C GLU A 260 -13.51 1.50 -28.56
N GLN A 261 -12.61 2.12 -29.35
CA GLN A 261 -12.75 3.49 -29.82
C GLN A 261 -13.95 3.68 -30.76
N PHE A 262 -14.16 2.72 -31.66
CA PHE A 262 -15.30 2.75 -32.58
C PHE A 262 -16.63 2.70 -31.82
N ILE A 263 -16.75 1.75 -30.88
CA ILE A 263 -17.93 1.60 -30.04
C ILE A 263 -18.19 2.85 -29.20
N GLU A 264 -17.19 3.37 -28.48
CA GLU A 264 -17.39 4.60 -27.71
C GLU A 264 -17.84 5.76 -28.60
N LYS A 265 -17.21 5.94 -29.78
CA LYS A 265 -17.53 7.03 -30.69
C LYS A 265 -18.97 6.92 -31.20
N GLU A 266 -19.37 5.77 -31.74
CA GLU A 266 -20.69 5.60 -32.33
C GLU A 266 -21.81 5.77 -31.30
N TYR A 267 -21.68 5.15 -30.12
CA TYR A 267 -22.68 5.32 -29.06
C TYR A 267 -22.78 6.76 -28.58
N ASN A 268 -21.65 7.45 -28.40
CA ASN A 268 -21.66 8.86 -27.98
C ASN A 268 -22.17 9.80 -29.08
N ARG A 269 -21.90 9.50 -30.36
CA ARG A 269 -22.33 10.27 -31.53
C ARG A 269 -23.84 10.35 -31.63
N ILE A 270 -24.52 9.22 -31.46
CA ILE A 270 -25.99 9.16 -31.53
C ILE A 270 -26.68 9.57 -30.22
N GLY A 271 -25.95 10.08 -29.22
CA GLY A 271 -26.55 10.75 -28.05
C GLY A 271 -26.63 9.93 -26.76
N PHE A 272 -26.01 8.75 -26.64
CA PHE A 272 -26.00 8.03 -25.35
C PHE A 272 -25.22 8.77 -24.25
N ASN A 273 -24.26 9.65 -24.61
CA ASN A 273 -23.54 10.52 -23.65
C ASN A 273 -24.49 11.41 -22.82
N LYS A 274 -25.71 11.66 -23.31
CA LYS A 274 -26.67 12.55 -22.68
C LYS A 274 -27.35 11.94 -21.44
N ILE A 275 -27.15 10.65 -21.16
CA ILE A 275 -27.63 9.99 -19.93
C ILE A 275 -26.99 10.61 -18.68
N GLY A 276 -25.79 11.20 -18.79
CA GLY A 276 -25.20 12.03 -17.73
C GLY A 276 -23.70 12.24 -17.87
N PHE A 277 -23.02 11.38 -18.64
CA PHE A 277 -21.58 11.39 -18.88
C PHE A 277 -21.27 10.78 -20.24
N LYS A 278 -20.09 11.07 -20.81
CA LYS A 278 -19.56 10.33 -21.97
C LYS A 278 -19.59 8.83 -21.66
N LEU A 279 -20.31 8.07 -22.47
CA LEU A 279 -20.44 6.63 -22.30
C LEU A 279 -19.07 6.01 -22.55
N LYS A 280 -18.57 5.24 -21.57
CA LYS A 280 -17.31 4.52 -21.68
C LYS A 280 -17.56 3.11 -22.19
N TYR A 281 -16.57 2.55 -22.89
CA TYR A 281 -16.60 1.21 -23.45
C TYR A 281 -16.98 0.15 -22.41
N GLN A 282 -16.38 0.22 -21.22
CA GLN A 282 -16.69 -0.75 -20.16
C GLN A 282 -18.18 -0.77 -19.77
N TYR A 283 -18.87 0.37 -19.83
CA TYR A 283 -20.31 0.41 -19.54
C TYR A 283 -21.12 -0.27 -20.66
N ILE A 284 -20.72 -0.06 -21.92
CA ILE A 284 -21.34 -0.68 -23.08
C ILE A 284 -21.09 -2.20 -23.04
N LEU A 285 -19.85 -2.63 -22.82
CA LEU A 285 -19.47 -4.04 -22.68
C LEU A 285 -20.28 -4.72 -21.57
N ASN A 286 -20.42 -4.09 -20.39
CA ASN A 286 -21.21 -4.65 -19.30
C ASN A 286 -22.71 -4.74 -19.66
N ALA A 287 -23.25 -3.79 -20.43
CA ALA A 287 -24.63 -3.86 -20.90
C ALA A 287 -24.84 -4.92 -21.98
N LEU A 288 -23.80 -5.24 -22.75
CA LEU A 288 -23.83 -6.24 -23.81
C LEU A 288 -23.26 -7.60 -23.38
N SER A 289 -22.92 -7.80 -22.10
CA SER A 289 -22.24 -9.03 -21.63
C SER A 289 -23.03 -10.32 -21.83
N ASP A 290 -24.33 -10.22 -22.12
CA ASP A 290 -25.19 -11.37 -22.39
C ASP A 290 -25.10 -11.83 -23.85
N ILE A 291 -24.50 -11.03 -24.74
CA ILE A 291 -24.42 -11.31 -26.18
C ILE A 291 -23.02 -11.10 -26.78
N CYS A 292 -22.17 -10.33 -26.11
CA CYS A 292 -20.83 -10.00 -26.57
C CYS A 292 -19.76 -10.23 -25.51
N PHE A 293 -18.53 -10.44 -25.97
CA PHE A 293 -17.32 -10.47 -25.18
C PHE A 293 -16.18 -9.70 -25.84
N GLU A 294 -15.17 -9.38 -25.05
CA GLU A 294 -13.97 -8.71 -25.51
C GLU A 294 -12.92 -9.74 -25.93
N SER A 295 -12.39 -9.60 -27.15
CA SER A 295 -11.30 -10.42 -27.68
C SER A 295 -10.12 -9.53 -28.10
N LYS A 296 -8.91 -10.09 -27.99
CA LYS A 296 -7.69 -9.46 -28.50
C LYS A 296 -7.34 -10.09 -29.83
N VAL A 297 -7.55 -9.35 -30.91
CA VAL A 297 -7.24 -9.81 -32.27
C VAL A 297 -5.97 -9.13 -32.74
N LEU A 298 -5.09 -9.85 -33.44
CA LEU A 298 -3.90 -9.29 -34.07
C LEU A 298 -4.19 -9.06 -35.57
N PRO A 299 -4.46 -7.82 -36.00
CA PRO A 299 -4.75 -7.54 -37.40
C PRO A 299 -3.55 -7.90 -38.29
N GLN A 300 -3.83 -8.34 -39.52
CA GLN A 300 -2.76 -8.62 -40.48
C GLN A 300 -1.87 -7.39 -40.67
N GLY A 301 -0.56 -7.57 -40.49
CA GLY A 301 0.44 -6.50 -40.63
C GLY A 301 0.65 -5.62 -39.39
N GLN A 302 -0.13 -5.76 -38.31
CA GLN A 302 0.09 -5.03 -37.06
C GLN A 302 0.87 -5.84 -36.03
N LYS A 303 1.72 -5.16 -35.25
CA LYS A 303 2.53 -5.79 -34.17
C LYS A 303 1.82 -5.84 -32.82
N LYS A 304 0.73 -5.10 -32.64
CA LYS A 304 0.00 -5.00 -31.37
C LYS A 304 -1.41 -5.52 -31.57
N PRO A 305 -1.90 -6.39 -30.66
CA PRO A 305 -3.30 -6.80 -30.70
C PRO A 305 -4.19 -5.59 -30.41
N ILE A 306 -5.31 -5.52 -31.11
CA ILE A 306 -6.39 -4.59 -30.83
C ILE A 306 -7.50 -5.30 -30.06
N VAL A 307 -8.21 -4.54 -29.24
CA VAL A 307 -9.37 -5.01 -28.50
C VAL A 307 -10.60 -4.84 -29.38
N VAL A 308 -11.32 -5.93 -29.61
CA VAL A 308 -12.55 -5.97 -30.41
C VAL A 308 -13.69 -6.62 -29.63
N LEU A 309 -14.90 -6.15 -29.89
CA LEU A 309 -16.13 -6.72 -29.36
C LEU A 309 -16.63 -7.80 -30.33
N LEU A 310 -16.80 -9.04 -29.87
CA LEU A 310 -17.31 -10.18 -30.64
C LEU A 310 -18.60 -10.71 -30.02
N GLU A 311 -19.44 -11.37 -30.82
CA GLU A 311 -20.65 -12.02 -30.33
C GLU A 311 -20.36 -13.42 -29.82
N TYR A 312 -21.05 -13.83 -28.77
CA TYR A 312 -21.06 -15.24 -28.41
C TYR A 312 -21.75 -16.06 -29.51
N PRO A 313 -21.17 -17.18 -29.94
CA PRO A 313 -21.88 -18.18 -30.73
C PRO A 313 -23.22 -18.57 -30.08
N GLU A 314 -24.27 -18.79 -30.87
CA GLU A 314 -25.59 -19.19 -30.35
C GLU A 314 -25.49 -20.45 -29.45
N ASN A 315 -24.58 -21.35 -29.78
CA ASN A 315 -24.29 -22.58 -29.05
C ASN A 315 -23.11 -22.45 -28.07
N GLN A 316 -22.69 -21.24 -27.68
CA GLN A 316 -21.50 -21.04 -26.83
C GLN A 316 -21.58 -21.82 -25.50
N LYS A 317 -22.77 -21.94 -24.90
CA LYS A 317 -22.95 -22.73 -23.67
C LYS A 317 -22.60 -24.21 -23.91
N GLN A 318 -23.05 -24.75 -25.03
CA GLN A 318 -22.78 -26.14 -25.41
C GLN A 318 -21.31 -26.33 -25.81
N ILE A 319 -20.71 -25.36 -26.53
CA ILE A 319 -19.28 -25.37 -26.85
C ILE A 319 -18.47 -25.45 -25.55
N PHE A 320 -18.75 -24.57 -24.59
CA PHE A 320 -18.04 -24.57 -23.32
C PHE A 320 -18.29 -25.85 -22.52
N PHE A 321 -19.53 -26.33 -22.45
CA PHE A 321 -19.86 -27.61 -21.82
C PHE A 321 -19.03 -28.76 -22.41
N ASN A 322 -18.99 -28.89 -23.73
CA ASN A 322 -18.22 -29.93 -24.41
C ASN A 322 -16.72 -29.76 -24.18
N GLN A 323 -16.21 -28.52 -24.20
CA GLN A 323 -14.81 -28.24 -23.86
C GLN A 323 -14.47 -28.72 -22.44
N ILE A 324 -15.33 -28.48 -21.45
CA ILE A 324 -15.09 -28.98 -20.09
C ILE A 324 -15.14 -30.51 -20.05
N VAL A 325 -16.08 -31.16 -20.74
CA VAL A 325 -16.12 -32.63 -20.87
C VAL A 325 -14.82 -33.17 -21.45
N ASP A 326 -14.34 -32.59 -22.55
CA ASP A 326 -13.12 -33.04 -23.23
C ASP A 326 -11.89 -32.85 -22.34
N LEU A 327 -11.79 -31.71 -21.64
CA LEU A 327 -10.74 -31.46 -20.67
C LEU A 327 -10.79 -32.47 -19.51
N CYS A 328 -11.99 -32.80 -19.03
CA CYS A 328 -12.13 -33.81 -17.98
C CYS A 328 -11.67 -35.18 -18.46
N LYS A 329 -12.09 -35.61 -19.65
CA LYS A 329 -11.65 -36.90 -20.25
C LYS A 329 -10.12 -36.96 -20.40
N GLN A 330 -9.51 -35.88 -20.90
CA GLN A 330 -8.05 -35.79 -21.03
C GLN A 330 -7.36 -35.87 -19.68
N TYR A 331 -7.90 -35.20 -18.66
CA TYR A 331 -7.30 -35.18 -17.33
C TYR A 331 -7.38 -36.54 -16.65
N VAL A 332 -8.55 -37.18 -16.67
CA VAL A 332 -8.78 -38.50 -16.04
C VAL A 332 -7.82 -39.55 -16.58
N GLN A 333 -7.57 -39.55 -17.89
CA GLN A 333 -6.59 -40.46 -18.51
C GLN A 333 -5.16 -40.27 -18.00
N SER A 334 -4.82 -39.08 -17.50
CA SER A 334 -3.46 -38.73 -17.07
C SER A 334 -3.25 -38.75 -15.55
N GLU A 335 -4.24 -38.30 -14.77
CA GLU A 335 -4.11 -38.04 -13.34
C GLU A 335 -5.26 -38.64 -12.49
N GLY A 336 -6.32 -39.17 -13.12
CA GLY A 336 -7.49 -39.73 -12.42
C GLY A 336 -8.42 -38.68 -11.80
N PHE A 337 -9.29 -39.13 -10.89
CA PHE A 337 -10.19 -38.28 -10.10
C PHE A 337 -9.68 -38.05 -8.66
N PRO A 338 -10.07 -36.94 -8.00
CA PRO A 338 -10.89 -35.83 -8.54
C PRO A 338 -10.06 -34.82 -9.34
N ILE A 339 -10.69 -34.12 -10.29
CA ILE A 339 -10.05 -33.15 -11.18
C ILE A 339 -9.94 -31.79 -10.49
N MET A 340 -8.73 -31.23 -10.43
CA MET A 340 -8.50 -29.93 -9.78
C MET A 340 -9.03 -28.76 -10.63
N GLU A 341 -9.73 -27.80 -10.01
CA GLU A 341 -10.22 -26.58 -10.70
C GLU A 341 -9.08 -25.83 -11.40
N SER A 342 -7.92 -25.72 -10.75
CA SER A 342 -6.72 -25.09 -11.29
C SER A 342 -6.21 -25.76 -12.56
N SER A 343 -6.33 -27.08 -12.67
CA SER A 343 -5.95 -27.85 -13.86
C SER A 343 -6.85 -27.54 -15.05
N ILE A 344 -8.17 -27.54 -14.86
CA ILE A 344 -9.13 -27.15 -15.91
C ILE A 344 -8.88 -25.71 -16.36
N ARG A 345 -8.67 -24.79 -15.41
CA ARG A 345 -8.37 -23.39 -15.73
C ARG A 345 -7.11 -23.26 -16.58
N LYS A 346 -6.02 -23.94 -16.18
CA LYS A 346 -4.75 -23.93 -16.90
C LYS A 346 -4.88 -24.51 -18.31
N GLN A 347 -5.56 -25.64 -18.45
CA GLN A 347 -5.75 -26.28 -19.75
C GLN A 347 -6.68 -25.48 -20.66
N HIS A 348 -7.79 -24.94 -20.14
CA HIS A 348 -8.68 -24.05 -20.90
C HIS A 348 -7.89 -22.90 -21.52
N TYR A 349 -7.10 -22.15 -20.73
CA TYR A 349 -6.28 -21.05 -21.28
C TYR A 349 -5.15 -21.50 -22.23
N SER A 350 -4.77 -22.78 -22.23
CA SER A 350 -3.78 -23.31 -23.19
C SER A 350 -4.38 -23.64 -24.56
N VAL A 351 -5.69 -23.90 -24.61
CA VAL A 351 -6.40 -24.33 -25.83
C VAL A 351 -7.22 -23.19 -26.44
N VAL A 352 -7.73 -22.27 -25.61
CA VAL A 352 -8.57 -21.14 -26.02
C VAL A 352 -7.83 -20.26 -27.03
N LYS A 353 -8.43 -20.14 -28.22
CA LYS A 353 -7.93 -19.24 -29.25
C LYS A 353 -8.13 -17.79 -28.81
N GLN A 354 -7.31 -16.87 -29.34
CA GLN A 354 -7.45 -15.43 -29.04
C GLN A 354 -8.84 -14.87 -29.37
N THR A 355 -9.54 -15.48 -30.32
CA THR A 355 -10.90 -15.12 -30.76
C THR A 355 -12.02 -15.71 -29.90
N GLU A 356 -11.71 -16.58 -28.93
CA GLU A 356 -12.68 -17.20 -28.05
C GLU A 356 -12.82 -16.42 -26.73
N PRO A 357 -13.99 -16.45 -26.08
CA PRO A 357 -14.19 -15.77 -24.82
C PRO A 357 -13.32 -16.37 -23.72
N GLY A 358 -12.72 -15.52 -22.91
CA GLY A 358 -12.03 -15.97 -21.71
C GLY A 358 -12.99 -16.54 -20.67
N LEU A 359 -12.49 -17.40 -19.80
CA LEU A 359 -13.30 -18.09 -18.79
C LEU A 359 -14.23 -17.18 -17.97
N HIS A 360 -13.75 -16.01 -17.54
CA HIS A 360 -14.57 -15.06 -16.78
C HIS A 360 -15.76 -14.54 -17.59
N GLN A 361 -15.56 -14.27 -18.88
CA GLN A 361 -16.61 -13.82 -19.80
C GLN A 361 -17.61 -14.95 -20.06
N ILE A 362 -17.15 -16.19 -20.20
CA ILE A 362 -18.05 -17.34 -20.34
C ILE A 362 -18.92 -17.48 -19.09
N LEU A 363 -18.30 -17.46 -17.89
CA LEU A 363 -19.02 -17.55 -16.61
C LEU A 363 -20.08 -16.45 -16.48
N GLN A 364 -19.74 -15.21 -16.86
CA GLN A 364 -20.69 -14.10 -16.90
C GLN A 364 -21.87 -14.39 -17.85
N TYR A 365 -21.59 -14.88 -19.07
CA TYR A 365 -22.61 -15.23 -20.07
C TYR A 365 -23.57 -16.33 -19.61
N ILE A 366 -23.05 -17.34 -18.89
CA ILE A 366 -23.87 -18.40 -18.30
C ILE A 366 -24.46 -18.04 -16.93
N LYS A 367 -24.24 -16.80 -16.46
CA LYS A 367 -24.74 -16.27 -15.18
C LYS A 367 -24.25 -17.05 -13.97
N LYS A 368 -22.93 -17.30 -13.92
CA LYS A 368 -22.23 -17.93 -12.80
C LYS A 368 -21.19 -17.00 -12.21
N GLU A 369 -21.11 -16.96 -10.88
CA GLU A 369 -20.17 -16.08 -10.19
C GLU A 369 -18.73 -16.58 -10.31
N ASN A 370 -18.53 -17.91 -10.30
CA ASN A 370 -17.21 -18.54 -10.34
C ASN A 370 -17.29 -19.98 -10.91
N LEU A 371 -16.13 -20.57 -11.19
CA LEU A 371 -16.02 -21.94 -11.70
C LEU A 371 -16.62 -22.96 -10.74
N LYS A 372 -16.45 -22.78 -9.43
CA LYS A 372 -16.98 -23.69 -8.42
C LYS A 372 -18.50 -23.81 -8.53
N GLU A 373 -19.21 -22.70 -8.62
CA GLU A 373 -20.67 -22.71 -8.79
C GLU A 373 -21.09 -23.46 -10.07
N TYR A 374 -20.34 -23.28 -11.16
CA TYR A 374 -20.61 -23.99 -12.41
C TYR A 374 -20.31 -25.49 -12.31
N PHE A 375 -19.20 -25.87 -11.69
CA PHE A 375 -18.83 -27.27 -11.47
C PHE A 375 -19.80 -27.98 -10.53
N ASP A 376 -20.25 -27.32 -9.45
CA ASP A 376 -21.30 -27.84 -8.56
C ASP A 376 -22.63 -28.08 -9.30
N GLU A 377 -22.92 -27.34 -10.37
CA GLU A 377 -24.07 -27.58 -11.25
C GLU A 377 -23.81 -28.75 -12.21
N LEU A 378 -22.62 -28.81 -12.82
CA LEU A 378 -22.24 -29.91 -13.72
C LEU A 378 -22.22 -31.27 -13.01
N GLU A 379 -21.76 -31.34 -11.77
CA GLU A 379 -21.79 -32.58 -10.95
C GLU A 379 -23.21 -33.08 -10.65
N LYS A 380 -24.23 -32.25 -10.86
CA LYS A 380 -25.64 -32.64 -10.74
C LYS A 380 -26.30 -32.92 -12.08
N ASN A 381 -25.59 -32.67 -13.18
CA ASN A 381 -26.09 -32.85 -14.53
C ASN A 381 -25.76 -34.27 -15.03
N GLN A 382 -26.79 -35.10 -15.19
CA GLN A 382 -26.61 -36.50 -15.63
C GLN A 382 -25.94 -36.60 -17.01
N GLU A 383 -26.28 -35.71 -17.95
CA GLU A 383 -25.66 -35.71 -19.29
C GLU A 383 -24.14 -35.46 -19.20
N PHE A 384 -23.73 -34.57 -18.28
CA PHE A 384 -22.31 -34.31 -18.03
C PHE A 384 -21.61 -35.53 -17.45
N ILE A 385 -22.19 -36.15 -16.42
CA ILE A 385 -21.64 -37.34 -15.76
C ILE A 385 -21.50 -38.48 -16.78
N ASP A 386 -22.55 -38.75 -17.56
CA ASP A 386 -22.56 -39.82 -18.57
C ASP A 386 -21.46 -39.60 -19.61
N LYS A 387 -21.32 -38.35 -20.09
CA LYS A 387 -20.27 -37.99 -21.06
C LYS A 387 -18.87 -38.11 -20.47
N VAL A 388 -18.61 -37.61 -19.26
CA VAL A 388 -17.27 -37.68 -18.63
C VAL A 388 -16.89 -39.11 -18.27
N THR A 389 -17.86 -39.93 -17.87
CA THR A 389 -17.64 -41.33 -17.47
C THR A 389 -17.66 -42.32 -18.64
N GLU A 390 -17.92 -41.82 -19.86
CA GLU A 390 -17.89 -42.60 -21.08
C GLU A 390 -16.48 -43.20 -21.30
N ASN A 391 -16.42 -44.53 -21.45
CA ASN A 391 -15.19 -45.32 -21.61
C ASN A 391 -14.31 -45.45 -20.36
N LEU A 392 -14.76 -45.03 -19.18
CA LEU A 392 -14.06 -45.28 -17.92
C LEU A 392 -14.31 -46.70 -17.40
N THR A 393 -13.34 -47.24 -16.66
CA THR A 393 -13.49 -48.50 -15.93
C THR A 393 -14.54 -48.39 -14.82
N SER A 394 -15.09 -49.52 -14.34
CA SER A 394 -16.09 -49.51 -13.26
C SER A 394 -15.59 -48.82 -11.98
N GLU A 395 -14.29 -48.92 -11.69
CA GLU A 395 -13.66 -48.26 -10.54
C GLU A 395 -13.59 -46.74 -10.72
N GLU A 396 -13.10 -46.26 -11.87
CA GLU A 396 -13.06 -44.82 -12.19
C GLU A 396 -14.47 -44.20 -12.24
N LYS A 397 -15.46 -44.95 -12.73
CA LYS A 397 -16.87 -44.53 -12.69
C LYS A 397 -17.36 -44.34 -11.27
N GLN A 398 -17.02 -45.25 -10.36
CA GLN A 398 -17.39 -45.12 -8.96
C GLN A 398 -16.72 -43.89 -8.33
N GLN A 399 -15.43 -43.65 -8.61
CA GLN A 399 -14.73 -42.45 -8.15
C GLN A 399 -15.36 -41.15 -8.69
N ALA A 400 -15.73 -41.12 -9.97
CA ALA A 400 -16.41 -39.99 -10.58
C ALA A 400 -17.78 -39.71 -9.93
N LEU A 401 -18.55 -40.76 -9.61
CA LEU A 401 -19.85 -40.66 -8.94
C LEU A 401 -19.73 -40.16 -7.50
N GLU A 402 -18.61 -40.42 -6.83
CA GLU A 402 -18.32 -39.83 -5.53
C GLU A 402 -18.00 -38.33 -5.65
N LYS A 403 -17.08 -37.97 -6.56
CA LYS A 403 -16.67 -36.58 -6.78
C LYS A 403 -15.87 -36.38 -8.08
N ILE A 404 -16.36 -35.56 -9.01
CA ILE A 404 -15.66 -35.26 -10.27
C ILE A 404 -14.62 -34.17 -10.06
N PHE A 405 -15.01 -33.08 -9.41
CA PHE A 405 -14.16 -31.90 -9.25
C PHE A 405 -13.69 -31.76 -7.81
N SER A 406 -12.41 -31.45 -7.65
CA SER A 406 -11.86 -30.96 -6.40
C SER A 406 -11.56 -29.48 -6.54
N TYR A 407 -12.10 -28.70 -5.62
CA TYR A 407 -11.76 -27.29 -5.49
C TYR A 407 -10.38 -27.18 -4.85
N ASP A 408 -9.65 -26.12 -5.17
CA ASP A 408 -8.39 -25.79 -4.49
C ASP A 408 -8.69 -25.41 -3.01
N ASN A 409 -9.12 -26.38 -2.20
CA ASN A 409 -9.23 -26.31 -0.74
C ASN A 409 -7.87 -26.12 -0.10
N GLU A 410 -6.79 -26.19 -0.89
CA GLU A 410 -5.43 -25.88 -0.48
C GLU A 410 -5.35 -24.57 0.31
N ILE A 411 -6.03 -23.52 -0.14
CA ILE A 411 -6.06 -22.24 0.59
C ILE A 411 -6.83 -22.37 1.91
N GLU A 412 -7.95 -23.09 1.92
CA GLU A 412 -8.75 -23.29 3.13
C GLU A 412 -8.00 -24.11 4.17
N HIS A 413 -7.27 -25.15 3.79
CA HIS A 413 -6.41 -25.90 4.72
C HIS A 413 -5.29 -25.03 5.32
N LEU A 414 -4.67 -24.16 4.51
CA LEU A 414 -3.69 -23.18 5.02
C LEU A 414 -4.33 -22.22 6.03
N LYS A 415 -5.56 -21.78 5.76
CA LYS A 415 -6.34 -20.87 6.61
C LYS A 415 -6.74 -21.53 7.93
N GLU A 416 -7.30 -22.73 7.88
CA GLU A 416 -7.67 -23.54 9.04
C GLU A 416 -6.46 -23.80 9.92
N ARG A 417 -5.36 -24.28 9.32
CA ARG A 417 -4.13 -24.55 10.05
C ARG A 417 -3.52 -23.30 10.67
N ALA A 418 -3.59 -22.16 9.99
CA ALA A 418 -3.17 -20.91 10.59
C ALA A 418 -4.04 -20.51 11.78
N LEU A 419 -5.36 -20.67 11.70
CA LEU A 419 -6.25 -20.44 12.83
C LEU A 419 -5.93 -21.36 13.99
N GLU A 420 -5.64 -22.64 13.74
CA GLU A 420 -5.18 -23.57 14.77
C GLU A 420 -3.92 -23.06 15.45
N ILE A 421 -2.86 -22.72 14.71
CA ILE A 421 -1.60 -22.21 15.29
C ILE A 421 -1.87 -20.95 16.12
N ILE A 422 -2.72 -20.05 15.62
CA ILE A 422 -3.07 -18.79 16.30
C ILE A 422 -3.90 -19.05 17.56
N HIS A 423 -4.82 -20.00 17.55
CA HIS A 423 -5.63 -20.39 18.71
C HIS A 423 -4.79 -21.09 19.78
N HIS A 424 -3.88 -21.98 19.38
CA HIS A 424 -2.94 -22.64 20.30
C HIS A 424 -1.90 -21.69 20.88
N ASN A 425 -1.57 -20.61 20.18
CA ASN A 425 -0.63 -19.60 20.69
C ASN A 425 -1.26 -18.81 21.84
N LYS A 426 -0.76 -18.96 23.06
CA LYS A 426 -1.31 -18.26 24.24
C LYS A 426 -1.05 -16.74 24.25
N LYS A 427 -0.19 -16.21 23.36
CA LYS A 427 0.19 -14.80 23.33
C LYS A 427 -0.78 -13.97 22.48
N ASN A 428 -1.13 -12.78 22.96
CA ASN A 428 -2.00 -11.84 22.23
C ASN A 428 -1.27 -11.07 21.11
N ILE A 429 0.06 -11.15 21.07
CA ILE A 429 0.90 -10.59 20.03
C ILE A 429 1.99 -11.60 19.64
N PHE A 430 2.15 -11.84 18.35
CA PHE A 430 3.15 -12.79 17.82
C PHE A 430 3.66 -12.33 16.45
N SER A 431 4.84 -12.84 16.05
CA SER A 431 5.47 -12.46 14.78
C SER A 431 4.69 -13.06 13.61
N LEU A 432 4.28 -12.19 12.69
CA LEU A 432 3.64 -12.59 11.42
C LEU A 432 4.64 -13.37 10.56
N ASP A 433 5.88 -12.91 10.46
CA ASP A 433 6.91 -13.62 9.66
C ASP A 433 7.12 -15.05 10.13
N ARG A 434 7.18 -15.29 11.45
CA ARG A 434 7.30 -16.65 11.98
C ARG A 434 6.07 -17.50 11.66
N LEU A 435 4.87 -16.94 11.77
CA LEU A 435 3.64 -17.65 11.39
C LEU A 435 3.66 -18.00 9.89
N GLU A 436 3.98 -17.03 9.03
CA GLU A 436 4.08 -17.25 7.58
C GLU A 436 5.12 -18.33 7.26
N GLN A 437 6.30 -18.29 7.87
CA GLN A 437 7.35 -19.30 7.64
C GLN A 437 6.94 -20.70 8.14
N THR A 438 6.22 -20.78 9.27
CA THR A 438 5.67 -22.07 9.73
C THR A 438 4.70 -22.64 8.71
N ILE A 439 3.75 -21.83 8.21
CA ILE A 439 2.79 -22.27 7.19
C ILE A 439 3.50 -22.66 5.89
N ILE A 440 4.48 -21.87 5.43
CA ILE A 440 5.26 -22.19 4.22
C ILE A 440 6.02 -23.50 4.38
N LYS A 441 6.58 -23.77 5.56
CA LYS A 441 7.32 -24.99 5.84
C LYS A 441 6.41 -26.22 5.96
N GLU A 442 5.23 -26.07 6.57
CA GLU A 442 4.25 -27.16 6.71
C GLU A 442 3.56 -27.49 5.37
N PHE A 443 3.34 -26.50 4.50
CA PHE A 443 2.59 -26.66 3.23
C PHE A 443 3.32 -26.08 2.01
N PRO A 444 4.54 -26.53 1.69
CA PRO A 444 5.34 -25.95 0.63
C PRO A 444 4.68 -26.10 -0.75
N GLN A 445 3.95 -27.19 -0.99
CA GLN A 445 3.28 -27.43 -2.28
C GLN A 445 2.08 -26.50 -2.48
N ASN A 446 1.24 -26.33 -1.45
CA ASN A 446 0.10 -25.41 -1.52
C ASN A 446 0.55 -23.95 -1.73
N VAL A 447 1.64 -23.54 -1.06
CA VAL A 447 2.23 -22.20 -1.29
C VAL A 447 2.81 -22.08 -2.71
N LYS A 448 3.41 -23.15 -3.25
CA LYS A 448 3.93 -23.18 -4.62
C LYS A 448 2.81 -23.11 -5.66
N ALA A 449 1.66 -23.76 -5.40
CA ALA A 449 0.47 -23.72 -6.26
C ALA A 449 -0.10 -22.30 -6.42
N LEU A 450 0.07 -21.43 -5.41
CA LEU A 450 -0.27 -20.01 -5.50
C LEU A 450 0.66 -19.21 -6.44
N GLY A 451 1.74 -19.81 -6.94
CA GLY A 451 2.64 -19.22 -7.93
C GLY A 451 3.76 -18.34 -7.35
N SER A 452 3.58 -17.71 -6.18
CA SER A 452 4.68 -17.05 -5.46
C SER A 452 4.42 -16.88 -3.96
N GLN A 453 5.49 -16.83 -3.16
CA GLN A 453 5.40 -16.53 -1.73
C GLN A 453 4.78 -15.14 -1.47
N SER A 454 5.01 -14.15 -2.35
CA SER A 454 4.40 -12.82 -2.21
C SER A 454 2.87 -12.88 -2.35
N LYS A 455 2.38 -13.64 -3.34
CA LYS A 455 0.93 -13.84 -3.52
C LYS A 455 0.31 -14.59 -2.34
N PHE A 456 0.99 -15.63 -1.83
CA PHE A 456 0.61 -16.29 -0.58
C PHE A 456 0.49 -15.29 0.57
N ARG A 457 1.53 -14.48 0.83
CA ARG A 457 1.52 -13.48 1.92
C ARG A 457 0.34 -12.52 1.80
N ASN A 458 0.05 -12.00 0.60
CA ASN A 458 -1.08 -11.07 0.41
C ASN A 458 -2.44 -11.73 0.69
N ILE A 459 -2.65 -12.95 0.17
CA ILE A 459 -3.89 -13.71 0.42
C ILE A 459 -4.01 -14.03 1.91
N PHE A 460 -2.92 -14.51 2.51
CA PHE A 460 -2.84 -14.92 3.89
C PHE A 460 -3.11 -13.75 4.85
N ARG A 461 -2.46 -12.61 4.63
CA ARG A 461 -2.66 -11.39 5.42
C ARG A 461 -4.07 -10.85 5.28
N SER A 462 -4.63 -10.90 4.07
CA SER A 462 -6.03 -10.50 3.83
C SER A 462 -7.00 -11.40 4.61
N PHE A 463 -6.73 -12.71 4.62
CA PHE A 463 -7.48 -13.65 5.44
C PHE A 463 -7.37 -13.34 6.94
N LEU A 464 -6.18 -13.09 7.48
CA LEU A 464 -6.00 -12.74 8.89
C LEU A 464 -6.84 -11.51 9.29
N ILE A 465 -6.85 -10.46 8.45
CA ILE A 465 -7.65 -9.26 8.69
C ILE A 465 -9.16 -9.57 8.67
N LYS A 466 -9.63 -10.43 7.75
CA LYS A 466 -11.03 -10.90 7.75
C LYS A 466 -11.39 -11.64 9.03
N GLN A 467 -10.44 -12.39 9.59
CA GLN A 467 -10.57 -13.07 10.89
C GLN A 467 -10.35 -12.15 12.10
N LYS A 468 -10.35 -10.81 11.89
CA LYS A 468 -10.13 -9.79 12.92
C LYS A 468 -8.78 -9.91 13.62
N ILE A 469 -7.79 -10.47 12.94
CA ILE A 469 -6.39 -10.53 13.39
C ILE A 469 -5.67 -9.37 12.71
N ASN A 470 -5.35 -8.35 13.51
CA ASN A 470 -4.77 -7.12 12.99
C ASN A 470 -3.27 -7.28 12.78
N ILE A 471 -2.74 -6.62 11.76
CA ILE A 471 -1.34 -6.65 11.40
C ILE A 471 -0.72 -5.30 11.75
N VAL A 472 0.34 -5.33 12.53
CA VAL A 472 1.13 -4.15 12.88
C VAL A 472 2.51 -4.34 12.32
N ARG A 473 2.97 -3.40 11.50
CA ARG A 473 4.31 -3.44 10.93
C ARG A 473 5.21 -2.52 11.71
N THR A 474 6.35 -3.04 12.13
CA THR A 474 7.47 -2.23 12.61
C THR A 474 8.56 -2.21 11.54
N GLN A 475 9.59 -1.38 11.72
CA GLN A 475 10.71 -1.38 10.77
C GLN A 475 11.50 -2.70 10.79
N THR A 476 11.41 -3.47 11.87
CA THR A 476 12.18 -4.71 12.04
C THR A 476 11.32 -5.96 11.86
N HIS A 477 10.02 -5.91 12.17
CA HIS A 477 9.16 -7.09 12.23
C HIS A 477 7.70 -6.77 11.91
N ASP A 478 7.00 -7.72 11.27
CA ASP A 478 5.55 -7.71 11.21
C ASP A 478 4.95 -8.51 12.37
N TYR A 479 3.90 -7.97 13.01
CA TYR A 479 3.20 -8.58 14.15
C TYR A 479 1.72 -8.83 13.83
N CYS A 480 1.20 -9.94 14.34
CA CYS A 480 -0.24 -10.18 14.44
C CYS A 480 -0.72 -9.87 15.86
N ILE A 481 -1.83 -9.17 15.98
CA ILE A 481 -2.51 -8.87 17.23
C ILE A 481 -3.87 -9.57 17.26
N LYS A 482 -4.09 -10.39 18.30
CA LYS A 482 -5.39 -10.99 18.63
C LYS A 482 -5.89 -10.46 19.97
N TYR A 483 -7.19 -10.19 20.05
CA TYR A 483 -7.79 -9.53 21.22
C TYR A 483 -8.96 -10.30 21.86
N ASP A 484 -9.33 -11.47 21.34
CA ASP A 484 -10.45 -12.28 21.86
C ASP A 484 -10.06 -13.26 22.99
N VAL A 485 -8.86 -13.15 23.57
CA VAL A 485 -8.38 -14.11 24.59
C VAL A 485 -8.29 -13.44 25.95
N ASN A 486 -9.09 -13.94 26.90
CA ASN A 486 -8.92 -13.65 28.33
C ASN A 486 -7.45 -13.91 28.72
N PRO A 487 -6.69 -12.89 29.15
CA PRO A 487 -5.29 -13.08 29.47
C PRO A 487 -5.19 -14.02 30.66
N LYS A 488 -4.66 -15.24 30.45
CA LYS A 488 -4.22 -16.05 31.58
C LYS A 488 -3.05 -15.30 32.23
N LYS A 489 -3.13 -15.07 33.55
CA LYS A 489 -2.05 -14.49 34.36
C LYS A 489 -0.80 -15.35 34.22
N GLY A 490 0.05 -14.99 33.26
CA GLY A 490 1.34 -15.61 33.04
C GLY A 490 2.24 -14.53 32.48
N ALA A 491 2.95 -13.84 33.38
CA ALA A 491 4.07 -13.01 32.99
C ALA A 491 5.10 -13.96 32.37
N SER A 492 5.10 -14.08 31.04
CA SER A 492 6.08 -14.92 30.37
C SER A 492 7.46 -14.30 30.58
N ASN A 493 8.38 -15.08 31.14
CA ASN A 493 9.78 -14.72 31.29
C ASN A 493 10.28 -14.06 30.02
N ILE A 494 10.60 -12.77 30.17
CA ILE A 494 11.11 -11.91 29.13
C ILE A 494 12.51 -12.44 28.82
N TYR A 495 12.75 -12.85 27.57
CA TYR A 495 14.06 -13.31 27.07
C TYR A 495 15.21 -12.55 27.74
N SER A 496 16.03 -13.27 28.51
CA SER A 496 17.27 -12.78 29.08
C SER A 496 18.32 -12.72 27.97
N CYS A 497 19.06 -11.60 27.86
CA CYS A 497 20.35 -11.69 27.19
C CYS A 497 21.16 -12.80 27.88
N LYS A 498 21.95 -13.57 27.14
CA LYS A 498 22.94 -14.50 27.72
C LYS A 498 24.14 -13.78 28.35
N CYS A 499 24.15 -12.45 28.30
CA CYS A 499 25.11 -11.61 28.97
C CYS A 499 25.14 -11.97 30.46
N PRO A 500 26.31 -12.35 31.02
CA PRO A 500 26.40 -12.63 32.46
C PRO A 500 25.96 -11.37 33.21
N LEU A 501 24.92 -11.51 34.03
CA LEU A 501 24.53 -10.47 34.98
C LEU A 501 25.49 -10.62 36.15
N GLU A 502 26.47 -9.73 36.25
CA GLU A 502 27.10 -9.51 37.56
C GLU A 502 25.99 -9.03 38.52
N GLU A 503 25.99 -9.51 39.77
CA GLU A 503 25.00 -9.10 40.76
C GLU A 503 25.08 -7.58 40.97
N ILE A 504 24.10 -6.88 40.42
CA ILE A 504 23.99 -5.43 40.49
C ILE A 504 23.64 -5.06 41.94
N THR A 505 24.62 -4.59 42.70
CA THR A 505 24.41 -3.99 44.02
C THR A 505 24.64 -2.49 43.92
N PHE A 506 23.55 -1.71 43.94
CA PHE A 506 23.65 -0.28 44.21
C PHE A 506 24.13 -0.11 45.64
N LYS A 507 25.36 0.38 45.82
CA LYS A 507 25.80 0.86 47.12
C LYS A 507 25.06 2.16 47.40
N THR A 508 24.00 2.10 48.20
CA THR A 508 23.33 3.27 48.76
C THR A 508 24.18 3.85 49.89
N GLU A 509 25.39 4.30 49.56
CA GLU A 509 26.15 5.15 50.46
C GLU A 509 25.50 6.54 50.50
N GLN A 510 25.45 7.17 51.68
CA GLN A 510 24.94 8.53 51.81
C GLN A 510 25.86 9.47 51.02
N LEU A 511 25.31 10.11 49.98
CA LEU A 511 26.06 11.10 49.20
C LEU A 511 26.26 12.37 50.04
N ASN A 512 27.45 12.95 49.98
CA ASN A 512 27.76 14.20 50.67
C ASN A 512 26.79 15.32 50.22
N GLU A 513 26.19 16.04 51.17
CA GLU A 513 25.28 17.16 50.89
C GLU A 513 25.92 18.24 50.01
N SER A 514 27.25 18.45 50.11
CA SER A 514 27.95 19.41 49.25
C SER A 514 27.87 19.03 47.76
N ILE A 515 27.98 17.73 47.44
CA ILE A 515 27.87 17.20 46.07
C ILE A 515 26.43 17.37 45.57
N ILE A 516 25.43 17.06 46.41
CA ILE A 516 24.01 17.24 46.07
C ILE A 516 23.73 18.72 45.76
N ASN A 517 24.18 19.63 46.63
CA ASN A 517 23.97 21.07 46.46
C ASN A 517 24.67 21.61 45.20
N LYS A 518 25.85 21.09 44.87
CA LYS A 518 26.60 21.46 43.66
C LYS A 518 25.83 21.14 42.37
N PHE A 519 25.26 19.93 42.26
CA PHE A 519 24.68 19.46 40.99
C PHE A 519 23.15 19.60 40.90
N SER A 520 22.42 19.67 42.01
CA SER A 520 20.94 19.68 42.01
C SER A 520 20.30 20.87 41.31
N THR A 521 21.01 21.99 41.17
CA THR A 521 20.52 23.17 40.44
C THR A 521 20.92 23.19 38.97
N MET A 522 21.78 22.26 38.54
CA MET A 522 22.24 22.20 37.14
C MET A 522 21.21 21.48 36.29
N ARG A 523 20.86 22.06 35.14
CA ARG A 523 20.04 21.39 34.12
C ARG A 523 20.82 20.28 33.43
N ILE A 524 22.06 20.56 33.02
CA ILE A 524 22.96 19.61 32.37
C ILE A 524 24.11 19.31 33.32
N VAL A 525 24.27 18.03 33.68
CA VAL A 525 25.38 17.51 34.47
C VAL A 525 26.26 16.69 33.55
N VAL A 526 27.46 17.19 33.22
CA VAL A 526 28.48 16.40 32.54
C VAL A 526 29.07 15.44 33.56
N VAL A 527 28.98 14.14 33.27
CA VAL A 527 29.52 13.07 34.10
C VAL A 527 30.85 12.66 33.51
N ASP A 528 31.94 13.23 34.04
CA ASP A 528 33.30 12.99 33.57
C ASP A 528 34.31 12.81 34.71
N ASP A 529 33.87 12.91 35.97
CA ASP A 529 34.69 12.74 37.18
C ASP A 529 33.97 11.88 38.25
N GLU A 530 34.64 11.64 39.38
CA GLU A 530 34.09 10.81 40.45
C GLU A 530 32.90 11.47 41.18
N GLU A 531 32.93 12.79 41.41
CA GLU A 531 31.85 13.50 42.12
C GLU A 531 30.55 13.48 41.30
N SER A 532 30.64 13.81 40.00
CA SER A 532 29.52 13.79 39.07
C SER A 532 28.97 12.37 38.87
N LEU A 533 29.85 11.36 38.81
CA LEU A 533 29.43 9.96 38.71
C LEU A 533 28.72 9.48 39.98
N ASN A 534 29.21 9.84 41.16
CA ASN A 534 28.57 9.52 42.44
C ASN A 534 27.20 10.20 42.54
N TYR A 535 27.08 11.45 42.08
CA TYR A 535 25.80 12.14 41.99
C TYR A 535 24.81 11.45 41.03
N ALA A 536 25.26 11.03 39.85
CA ALA A 536 24.43 10.29 38.89
C ALA A 536 23.95 8.94 39.44
N ASN A 537 24.86 8.16 40.04
CA ASN A 537 24.57 6.88 40.70
C ASN A 537 23.55 7.02 41.83
N TYR A 538 23.60 8.12 42.57
CA TYR A 538 22.67 8.40 43.67
C TYR A 538 21.29 8.86 43.16
N THR A 539 21.26 9.65 42.09
CA THR A 539 20.06 10.39 41.67
C THR A 539 19.20 9.60 40.71
N ILE A 540 19.77 9.06 39.62
CA ILE A 540 19.01 8.44 38.52
C ILE A 540 18.16 7.24 38.98
N PRO A 541 18.66 6.29 39.82
CA PRO A 541 17.88 5.10 40.19
C PRO A 541 16.61 5.38 41.00
N LYS A 542 16.43 6.61 41.51
CA LYS A 542 15.21 7.02 42.23
C LYS A 542 14.01 7.23 41.31
N PHE A 543 14.23 7.30 39.99
CA PHE A 543 13.21 7.60 39.01
C PHE A 543 12.75 6.32 38.28
N LYS A 544 11.45 6.25 38.02
CA LYS A 544 10.83 5.11 37.31
C LYS A 544 10.97 5.20 35.79
N HIS A 545 11.27 6.38 35.27
CA HIS A 545 11.39 6.64 33.83
C HIS A 545 12.66 7.44 33.60
N VAL A 546 13.40 7.09 32.55
CA VAL A 546 14.57 7.84 32.09
C VAL A 546 14.51 7.97 30.58
N GLY A 547 14.81 9.15 30.04
CA GLY A 547 15.07 9.34 28.62
C GLY A 547 16.51 8.94 28.31
N VAL A 548 16.77 8.29 27.17
CA VAL A 548 18.10 7.80 26.82
C VAL A 548 18.38 8.03 25.33
N ASP A 549 19.59 8.50 25.04
CA ASP A 549 20.15 8.60 23.70
C ASP A 549 21.68 8.37 23.74
N LEU A 550 22.31 8.19 22.57
CA LEU A 550 23.75 8.02 22.45
C LEU A 550 24.31 8.82 21.27
N GLU A 551 25.52 9.36 21.45
CA GLU A 551 26.28 9.99 20.36
C GLU A 551 27.56 9.21 20.04
N GLY A 552 27.92 9.16 18.77
CA GLY A 552 29.16 8.55 18.29
C GLY A 552 29.01 7.71 17.02
N ALA A 553 30.01 6.88 16.74
CA ALA A 553 29.96 5.94 15.64
C ALA A 553 29.30 4.63 16.11
N LEU A 554 27.96 4.61 16.20
CA LEU A 554 27.19 3.50 16.79
C LEU A 554 27.07 2.26 15.86
N ARG A 555 28.20 1.65 15.53
CA ARG A 555 28.34 0.46 14.66
C ARG A 555 29.34 -0.52 15.25
N LYS A 556 29.42 -1.75 14.72
CA LYS A 556 30.23 -2.85 15.30
C LYS A 556 31.69 -2.49 15.61
N GLU A 557 32.34 -1.76 14.71
CA GLU A 557 33.74 -1.32 14.82
C GLU A 557 33.84 0.19 15.10
N GLY A 558 32.82 0.76 15.70
CA GLY A 558 32.78 2.18 16.05
C GLY A 558 33.07 2.42 17.52
N TYR A 559 32.44 3.45 18.09
CA TYR A 559 32.66 3.85 19.47
C TYR A 559 31.48 4.72 19.96
N VAL A 560 31.33 4.80 21.28
CA VAL A 560 30.38 5.71 21.94
C VAL A 560 31.15 6.92 22.45
N GLN A 561 30.68 8.10 22.11
CA GLN A 561 31.24 9.37 22.61
C GLN A 561 30.54 9.78 23.90
N LEU A 562 29.21 9.90 23.83
CA LEU A 562 28.37 10.37 24.91
C LEU A 562 27.21 9.39 25.11
N VAL A 563 26.77 9.25 26.35
CA VAL A 563 25.48 8.66 26.69
C VAL A 563 24.67 9.72 27.41
N GLN A 564 23.47 10.02 26.90
CA GLN A 564 22.58 11.00 27.49
C GLN A 564 21.50 10.27 28.29
N ILE A 565 21.28 10.70 29.53
CA ILE A 565 20.21 10.18 30.38
C ILE A 565 19.45 11.35 31.00
N SER A 566 18.15 11.47 30.73
CA SER A 566 17.30 12.47 31.37
C SER A 566 16.46 11.87 32.50
N ILE A 567 16.20 12.68 33.53
CA ILE A 567 15.20 12.44 34.56
C ILE A 567 14.28 13.66 34.64
N GLN A 568 13.01 13.43 34.95
CA GLN A 568 12.04 14.51 35.13
C GLN A 568 11.87 14.81 36.62
N LEU A 569 12.39 15.95 37.08
CA LEU A 569 12.26 16.38 38.48
C LEU A 569 10.92 17.07 38.74
N LYS A 570 10.44 17.83 37.75
CA LYS A 570 9.16 18.54 37.73
C LYS A 570 8.57 18.47 36.32
N PRO A 571 7.26 18.74 36.12
CA PRO A 571 6.64 18.71 34.79
C PRO A 571 7.46 19.47 33.73
N ASP A 572 7.88 20.69 34.05
CA ASP A 572 8.60 21.57 33.11
C ASP A 572 10.12 21.61 33.37
N PHE A 573 10.67 20.65 34.11
CA PHE A 573 12.11 20.63 34.39
C PHE A 573 12.67 19.20 34.43
N SER A 574 13.47 18.90 33.41
CA SER A 574 14.30 17.71 33.33
C SER A 574 15.75 18.05 33.70
N GLN A 575 16.40 17.15 34.43
CA GLN A 575 17.85 17.17 34.61
C GLN A 575 18.46 16.12 33.67
N ILE A 576 19.49 16.51 32.94
CA ILE A 576 20.14 15.68 31.92
C ILE A 576 21.57 15.38 32.36
N PHE A 577 21.91 14.10 32.34
CA PHE A 577 23.25 13.58 32.60
C PHE A 577 23.91 13.22 31.27
N ILE A 578 25.07 13.82 31.00
CA ILE A 578 25.86 13.55 29.79
C ILE A 578 27.11 12.80 30.22
N PHE A 579 27.11 11.48 30.05
CA PHE A 579 28.27 10.63 30.38
C PHE A 579 29.32 10.76 29.27
N ASP A 580 30.46 11.37 29.58
CA ASP A 580 31.54 11.61 28.61
C ASP A 580 32.49 10.42 28.53
N ILE A 581 32.01 9.37 27.86
CA ILE A 581 32.73 8.10 27.68
C ILE A 581 34.08 8.35 27.01
N TYR A 582 34.12 9.19 25.97
CA TYR A 582 35.34 9.45 25.22
C TYR A 582 36.42 10.10 26.08
N SER A 583 36.07 11.11 26.87
CA SER A 583 37.04 11.80 27.74
C SER A 583 37.67 10.83 28.73
N ILE A 584 36.89 9.96 29.37
CA ILE A 584 37.42 9.03 30.37
C ILE A 584 38.31 7.96 29.72
N GLN A 585 37.88 7.42 28.58
CA GLN A 585 38.59 6.32 27.92
C GLN A 585 39.89 6.75 27.24
N ASN A 586 39.91 7.92 26.60
CA ASN A 586 40.96 8.30 25.65
C ASN A 586 41.75 9.56 26.04
N ILE A 587 41.26 10.37 26.99
CA ILE A 587 41.94 11.60 27.42
C ILE A 587 42.49 11.43 28.83
N LYS A 588 41.62 11.03 29.78
CA LYS A 588 42.00 10.80 31.18
C LYS A 588 42.66 9.43 31.37
N GLU A 589 42.29 8.46 30.52
CA GLU A 589 42.71 7.05 30.61
C GLU A 589 42.46 6.40 31.99
N ASP A 590 41.45 6.89 32.72
CA ASP A 590 41.13 6.42 34.07
C ASP A 590 40.28 5.15 34.00
N LYS A 591 40.94 3.99 34.09
CA LYS A 591 40.30 2.67 34.02
C LYS A 591 39.38 2.36 35.20
N ILE A 592 39.59 2.98 36.36
CA ILE A 592 38.74 2.77 37.53
C ILE A 592 37.44 3.54 37.33
N LEU A 593 37.54 4.81 36.97
CA LEU A 593 36.39 5.65 36.68
C LEU A 593 35.62 5.13 35.47
N GLU A 594 36.30 4.68 34.41
CA GLU A 594 35.70 4.03 33.24
C GLU A 594 34.84 2.84 33.66
N LYS A 595 35.40 1.93 34.47
CA LYS A 595 34.68 0.75 34.96
C LYS A 595 33.46 1.15 35.80
N ASN A 596 33.63 2.09 36.72
CA ASN A 596 32.54 2.54 37.59
C ASN A 596 31.42 3.23 36.79
N MET A 597 31.77 3.98 35.75
CA MET A 597 30.84 4.61 34.84
C MET A 597 30.06 3.59 34.01
N ILE A 598 30.75 2.61 33.42
CA ILE A 598 30.10 1.52 32.68
C ILE A 598 29.16 0.76 33.62
N ASN A 599 29.57 0.47 34.85
CA ASN A 599 28.72 -0.17 35.85
C ASN A 599 27.48 0.66 36.18
N CYS A 600 27.62 1.98 36.35
CA CYS A 600 26.47 2.89 36.54
C CYS A 600 25.45 2.75 35.40
N ILE A 601 25.90 2.87 34.15
CA ILE A 601 25.05 2.75 32.95
C ILE A 601 24.42 1.36 32.87
N GLN A 602 25.20 0.30 33.07
CA GLN A 602 24.71 -1.08 33.09
C GLN A 602 23.59 -1.27 34.12
N ASN A 603 23.74 -0.70 35.31
CA ASN A 603 22.75 -0.82 36.38
C ASN A 603 21.43 -0.16 35.98
N ILE A 604 21.48 1.06 35.43
CA ILE A 604 20.30 1.78 34.95
C ILE A 604 19.62 1.02 33.79
N MET A 605 20.38 0.62 32.78
CA MET A 605 19.84 -0.05 31.59
C MET A 605 19.20 -1.40 31.93
N GLN A 606 19.76 -2.14 32.90
CA GLN A 606 19.33 -3.50 33.22
C GLN A 606 18.31 -3.59 34.36
N ASP A 607 18.01 -2.49 35.06
CA ASP A 607 16.96 -2.44 36.07
C ASP A 607 15.58 -2.60 35.41
N VAL A 608 14.79 -3.56 35.86
CA VAL A 608 13.42 -3.80 35.33
C VAL A 608 12.41 -2.80 35.87
N ASN A 609 12.71 -2.13 36.99
CA ASN A 609 11.84 -1.14 37.63
C ASN A 609 11.93 0.24 36.99
N ILE A 610 12.97 0.47 36.19
CA ILE A 610 13.17 1.70 35.41
C ILE A 610 12.76 1.44 33.97
N ILE A 611 11.87 2.27 33.42
CA ILE A 611 11.52 2.28 32.01
C ILE A 611 12.54 3.16 31.28
N LYS A 612 13.24 2.59 30.29
CA LYS A 612 14.15 3.36 29.44
C LYS A 612 13.41 3.80 28.19
N ILE A 613 13.26 5.11 28.05
CA ILE A 613 12.54 5.73 26.95
C ILE A 613 13.56 6.21 25.95
N PHE A 614 13.47 5.67 24.74
CA PHE A 614 14.33 6.05 23.63
C PHE A 614 13.48 6.59 22.47
N HIS A 615 14.16 7.19 21.49
CA HIS A 615 13.63 7.40 20.15
C HIS A 615 14.46 6.61 19.14
N ASP A 616 13.86 5.59 18.52
CA ASP A 616 14.52 4.74 17.53
C ASP A 616 15.83 4.07 18.00
N CYS A 617 15.74 3.33 19.11
CA CYS A 617 16.90 2.84 19.88
C CYS A 617 17.76 1.74 19.23
N ARG A 618 17.55 1.40 17.95
CA ARG A 618 18.17 0.20 17.35
C ARG A 618 19.69 0.26 17.37
N ARG A 619 20.25 1.43 17.06
CA ARG A 619 21.72 1.63 17.05
C ARG A 619 22.24 1.85 18.46
N ASP A 620 21.47 2.53 19.29
CA ASP A 620 21.78 2.84 20.69
C ASP A 620 21.88 1.57 21.52
N SER A 621 20.87 0.71 21.46
CA SER A 621 20.87 -0.56 22.19
C SER A 621 21.95 -1.51 21.69
N LEU A 622 22.26 -1.47 20.39
CA LEU A 622 23.38 -2.23 19.83
C LEU A 622 24.72 -1.71 20.37
N ALA A 623 24.94 -0.40 20.38
CA ALA A 623 26.15 0.22 20.88
C ALA A 623 26.33 -0.04 22.40
N LEU A 624 25.28 0.15 23.20
CA LEU A 624 25.26 -0.19 24.62
C LEU A 624 25.68 -1.65 24.87
N HIS A 625 25.15 -2.57 24.07
CA HIS A 625 25.51 -3.98 24.19
C HIS A 625 26.97 -4.24 23.78
N LEU A 626 27.42 -3.70 22.66
CA LEU A 626 28.75 -3.98 22.12
C LEU A 626 29.86 -3.42 23.00
N PHE A 627 29.76 -2.13 23.34
CA PHE A 627 30.82 -1.36 23.99
C PHE A 627 30.77 -1.40 25.51
N MET A 628 29.57 -1.53 26.08
CA MET A 628 29.39 -1.44 27.54
C MET A 628 28.80 -2.72 28.14
N LYS A 629 28.46 -3.73 27.33
CA LYS A 629 27.71 -4.93 27.77
C LYS A 629 26.39 -4.59 28.48
N ALA A 630 25.87 -3.38 28.29
CA ALA A 630 24.61 -2.93 28.86
C ALA A 630 23.45 -3.39 27.96
N CYS A 631 22.47 -4.09 28.54
CA CYS A 631 21.32 -4.59 27.81
C CYS A 631 20.02 -3.96 28.35
N PRO A 632 19.49 -2.93 27.66
CA PRO A 632 18.26 -2.27 28.10
C PRO A 632 17.10 -3.24 28.32
N LYS A 633 16.56 -3.27 29.55
CA LYS A 633 15.32 -3.97 29.93
C LYS A 633 14.19 -2.97 30.08
N ASN A 634 12.93 -3.39 29.97
CA ASN A 634 11.77 -2.47 30.12
C ASN A 634 11.89 -1.20 29.24
N VAL A 635 12.12 -1.41 27.94
CA VAL A 635 12.30 -0.35 26.95
C VAL A 635 10.95 0.15 26.45
N PHE A 636 10.82 1.47 26.30
CA PHE A 636 9.78 2.12 25.53
C PHE A 636 10.43 2.90 24.39
N ASP A 637 10.00 2.66 23.15
CA ASP A 637 10.55 3.34 21.97
C ASP A 637 9.48 4.23 21.34
N THR A 638 9.69 5.54 21.36
CA THR A 638 8.71 6.52 20.89
C THR A 638 8.42 6.39 19.39
N ALA A 639 9.41 6.08 18.57
CA ALA A 639 9.22 5.89 17.13
C ALA A 639 8.40 4.61 16.84
N ALA A 640 8.74 3.52 17.54
CA ALA A 640 8.03 2.25 17.44
C ALA A 640 6.55 2.36 17.84
N ILE A 641 6.29 3.04 18.95
CA ILE A 641 4.94 3.15 19.53
C ILE A 641 4.07 4.14 18.75
N HIS A 642 4.64 5.21 18.21
CA HIS A 642 3.90 6.06 17.30
C HIS A 642 3.52 5.32 16.01
N ALA A 643 4.45 4.55 15.42
CA ALA A 643 4.13 3.72 14.26
C ALA A 643 3.01 2.72 14.58
N PHE A 644 3.06 2.07 15.75
CA PHE A 644 1.99 1.19 16.22
C PHE A 644 0.64 1.90 16.30
N LYS A 645 0.59 3.10 16.91
CA LYS A 645 -0.62 3.92 16.98
C LYS A 645 -1.21 4.16 15.58
N LEU A 646 -0.40 4.63 14.64
CA LEU A 646 -0.84 4.92 13.27
C LEU A 646 -1.41 3.67 12.57
N HIS A 647 -0.80 2.50 12.78
CA HIS A 647 -1.31 1.24 12.26
C HIS A 647 -2.69 0.92 12.84
N VAL A 648 -2.86 1.06 14.16
CA VAL A 648 -4.15 0.81 14.83
C VAL A 648 -5.23 1.78 14.33
N GLU A 649 -4.90 3.05 14.10
CA GLU A 649 -5.84 4.04 13.56
C GLU A 649 -6.36 3.66 12.18
N LYS A 650 -5.53 3.02 11.34
CA LYS A 650 -6.00 2.53 10.02
C LYS A 650 -7.09 1.48 10.12
N TYR A 651 -7.18 0.75 11.23
CA TYR A 651 -8.26 -0.24 11.44
C TYR A 651 -9.59 0.39 11.87
N ILE A 652 -9.58 1.64 12.36
CA ILE A 652 -10.78 2.31 12.84
C ILE A 652 -11.67 2.68 11.64
N GLY A 653 -12.91 2.19 11.63
CA GLY A 653 -13.91 2.49 10.59
C GLY A 653 -13.77 1.68 9.30
N LEU A 654 -12.87 0.68 9.23
CA LEU A 654 -12.78 -0.18 8.06
C LEU A 654 -13.88 -1.23 8.02
N ASN A 655 -14.58 -1.30 6.88
CA ASN A 655 -15.43 -2.44 6.55
C ASN A 655 -14.56 -3.60 6.03
N THR A 656 -14.23 -4.53 6.92
CA THR A 656 -13.37 -5.70 6.64
C THR A 656 -14.06 -6.82 5.83
N LYS A 657 -15.29 -6.60 5.33
CA LYS A 657 -15.99 -7.57 4.47
C LYS A 657 -15.56 -7.48 3.00
N GLU A 658 -15.01 -6.36 2.56
CA GLU A 658 -14.66 -6.12 1.15
C GLU A 658 -13.14 -6.29 0.90
N ASP A 659 -12.77 -7.24 0.03
CA ASP A 659 -11.37 -7.54 -0.30
C ASP A 659 -10.58 -6.34 -0.82
N LYS A 660 -11.22 -5.48 -1.61
CA LYS A 660 -10.59 -4.28 -2.16
C LYS A 660 -10.12 -3.33 -1.04
N ASN A 661 -10.91 -3.18 0.02
CA ASN A 661 -10.58 -2.32 1.15
C ASN A 661 -9.41 -2.91 1.96
N ILE A 662 -9.34 -4.23 2.07
CA ILE A 662 -8.25 -4.92 2.78
C ILE A 662 -6.93 -4.79 2.03
N LEU A 663 -6.93 -4.96 0.70
CA LEU A 663 -5.74 -4.77 -0.11
C LEU A 663 -5.25 -3.31 -0.06
N GLN A 664 -6.17 -2.35 -0.09
CA GLN A 664 -5.83 -0.94 0.08
C GLN A 664 -5.27 -0.65 1.48
N LEU A 665 -5.85 -1.26 2.52
CA LEU A 665 -5.33 -1.18 3.90
C LEU A 665 -3.90 -1.70 3.94
N LEU A 666 -3.65 -2.94 3.49
CA LEU A 666 -2.33 -3.55 3.50
C LEU A 666 -1.30 -2.65 2.82
N LYS A 667 -1.63 -2.09 1.65
CA LYS A 667 -0.78 -1.13 0.95
C LYS A 667 -0.50 0.11 1.79
N SER A 668 -1.54 0.68 2.41
CA SER A 668 -1.39 1.88 3.25
C SER A 668 -0.55 1.64 4.51
N LEU A 669 -0.53 0.43 5.05
CA LEU A 669 0.34 0.06 6.17
C LEU A 669 1.82 0.01 5.74
N GLU A 670 2.12 -0.39 4.49
CA GLU A 670 3.50 -0.38 3.97
C GLU A 670 4.02 1.04 3.69
N GLU A 671 3.12 1.99 3.42
CA GLU A 671 3.44 3.38 3.11
C GLU A 671 3.65 4.26 4.36
N LEU A 672 3.39 3.75 5.57
CA LEU A 672 3.56 4.51 6.80
C LEU A 672 5.05 4.77 7.09
N LYS A 673 5.44 6.04 6.99
CA LYS A 673 6.77 6.51 7.39
C LYS A 673 6.86 6.62 8.90
N GLN A 674 8.05 6.33 9.45
CA GLN A 674 8.32 6.60 10.85
C GLN A 674 8.65 8.09 11.05
N PRO A 675 8.10 8.71 12.10
CA PRO A 675 8.45 10.08 12.48
C PRO A 675 9.87 10.15 13.03
N GLY A 676 10.56 11.26 12.79
CA GLY A 676 11.77 11.60 13.55
C GLY A 676 11.43 12.15 14.94
N LEU A 677 12.45 12.46 15.74
CA LEU A 677 12.25 12.93 17.10
C LEU A 677 11.46 14.26 17.14
N ASN A 678 11.84 15.24 16.31
CA ASN A 678 11.14 16.52 16.25
C ASN A 678 9.67 16.37 15.85
N ASP A 679 9.35 15.42 14.96
CA ASP A 679 7.96 15.10 14.64
C ASP A 679 7.20 14.58 15.87
N ILE A 680 7.83 13.68 16.66
CA ILE A 680 7.23 13.16 17.90
C ILE A 680 6.98 14.29 18.90
N LEU A 681 7.99 15.12 19.18
CA LEU A 681 7.88 16.23 20.14
C LEU A 681 6.77 17.21 19.73
N GLN A 682 6.68 17.51 18.43
CA GLN A 682 5.62 18.37 17.89
C GLN A 682 4.23 17.73 17.96
N ILE A 683 4.10 16.45 17.57
CA ILE A 683 2.82 15.74 17.55
C ILE A 683 2.22 15.63 18.96
N TYR A 684 3.07 15.39 19.96
CA TYR A 684 2.64 15.25 21.35
C TYR A 684 2.73 16.54 22.17
N ASN A 685 3.11 17.65 21.52
CA ASN A 685 3.14 19.00 22.10
C ASN A 685 3.87 19.04 23.45
N THR A 686 5.12 18.55 23.46
CA THR A 686 5.97 18.56 24.65
C THR A 686 6.38 19.97 25.04
N SER A 687 6.69 20.16 26.32
CA SER A 687 6.85 21.46 26.96
C SER A 687 7.97 22.31 26.37
N HIS A 688 9.07 21.69 25.94
CA HIS A 688 10.20 22.41 25.35
C HIS A 688 10.18 22.44 23.81
N GLY A 689 9.28 21.69 23.19
CA GLY A 689 9.09 21.66 21.75
C GLY A 689 10.24 20.98 20.98
N ILE A 690 10.41 21.35 19.71
CA ILE A 690 11.38 20.71 18.81
C ILE A 690 12.82 21.10 19.12
N ASN A 691 13.77 20.20 18.87
CA ASN A 691 15.20 20.51 18.92
C ASN A 691 15.59 21.36 17.69
N LEU A 692 15.70 22.68 17.88
CA LEU A 692 16.06 23.65 16.83
C LEU A 692 17.51 23.50 16.34
N LEU A 693 18.38 22.85 17.12
CA LEU A 693 19.79 22.62 16.74
C LEU A 693 19.95 21.40 15.83
N LYS A 694 18.90 20.62 15.60
CA LYS A 694 19.00 19.34 14.90
C LYS A 694 19.47 19.49 13.45
N ASP A 695 18.96 20.48 12.73
CA ASP A 695 19.34 20.71 11.34
C ASP A 695 20.77 21.24 11.21
N SER A 696 21.16 22.21 12.06
CA SER A 696 22.54 22.74 12.06
C SER A 696 23.55 21.66 12.45
N MET A 697 23.22 20.82 13.43
CA MET A 697 24.09 19.74 13.87
C MET A 697 24.20 18.61 12.85
N HIS A 698 23.11 18.24 12.17
CA HIS A 698 23.17 17.31 11.04
C HIS A 698 24.05 17.81 9.91
N GLN A 699 24.00 19.13 9.61
CA GLN A 699 24.91 19.74 8.64
C GLN A 699 26.37 19.64 9.11
N LYS A 700 26.64 19.98 10.38
CA LYS A 700 27.99 19.83 10.97
C LYS A 700 28.49 18.39 10.94
N PHE A 701 27.64 17.39 11.18
CA PHE A 701 28.05 15.97 11.09
C PHE A 701 28.49 15.56 9.67
N GLN A 702 28.00 16.25 8.63
CA GLN A 702 28.36 16.00 7.24
C GLN A 702 29.61 16.77 6.81
N GLU A 703 29.73 18.03 7.26
CA GLU A 703 30.75 18.96 6.80
C GLU A 703 32.03 18.94 7.66
N MET A 704 31.90 18.70 8.98
CA MET A 704 33.03 18.78 9.90
C MET A 704 33.77 17.44 10.01
N PRO A 705 35.11 17.47 10.16
CA PRO A 705 35.86 16.27 10.49
C PRO A 705 35.36 15.64 11.80
N SER A 706 35.39 14.31 11.90
CA SER A 706 34.95 13.59 13.11
C SER A 706 35.67 14.04 14.39
N LEU A 707 36.90 14.55 14.25
CA LEU A 707 37.69 15.15 15.34
C LEU A 707 37.00 16.34 16.02
N TYR A 708 36.15 17.10 15.32
CA TYR A 708 35.38 18.19 15.91
C TYR A 708 34.53 17.71 17.08
N PHE A 709 33.85 16.57 16.94
CA PHE A 709 32.97 16.00 17.98
C PHE A 709 33.74 15.32 19.12
N LEU A 710 35.04 15.09 18.92
CA LEU A 710 35.95 14.50 19.91
C LEU A 710 36.65 15.55 20.78
N GLN A 711 36.56 16.83 20.43
CA GLN A 711 37.24 17.89 21.18
C GLN A 711 36.70 18.01 22.61
N ARG A 712 37.59 18.35 23.55
CA ARG A 712 37.23 18.64 24.95
C ARG A 712 37.85 19.97 25.39
N PRO A 713 37.14 20.84 26.14
CA PRO A 713 35.77 20.67 26.63
C PRO A 713 34.74 20.55 25.50
N ILE A 714 33.61 19.88 25.77
CA ILE A 714 32.57 19.63 24.76
C ILE A 714 32.06 20.99 24.25
N ASP A 715 31.93 21.11 22.93
CA ASP A 715 31.35 22.31 22.30
C ASP A 715 29.97 22.61 22.90
N PRO A 716 29.71 23.82 23.41
CA PRO A 716 28.44 24.13 24.09
C PRO A 716 27.20 23.88 23.21
N GLU A 717 27.28 24.10 21.90
CA GLU A 717 26.18 23.82 20.98
C GLU A 717 25.94 22.32 20.85
N PHE A 718 27.01 21.52 20.72
CA PHE A 718 26.89 20.05 20.69
C PHE A 718 26.38 19.47 22.01
N LEU A 719 26.77 20.06 23.15
CA LEU A 719 26.29 19.69 24.47
C LEU A 719 24.79 19.97 24.63
N GLU A 720 24.33 21.16 24.25
CA GLU A 720 22.90 21.51 24.29
C GLU A 720 22.09 20.64 23.32
N TYR A 721 22.59 20.41 22.10
CA TYR A 721 21.98 19.51 21.14
C TYR A 721 21.78 18.09 21.71
N SER A 722 22.83 17.54 22.32
CA SER A 722 22.80 16.22 22.96
C SER A 722 21.78 16.17 24.09
N ALA A 723 21.71 17.23 24.91
CA ALA A 723 20.77 17.29 26.02
C ALA A 723 19.30 17.35 25.55
N ARG A 724 19.04 18.11 24.48
CA ARG A 724 17.70 18.27 23.90
C ARG A 724 17.12 16.98 23.33
N ASP A 725 17.95 16.06 22.84
CA ASP A 725 17.46 14.79 22.25
C ASP A 725 16.87 13.81 23.29
N VAL A 726 17.11 14.03 24.59
CA VAL A 726 16.51 13.25 25.69
C VAL A 726 15.57 14.02 26.61
N GLU A 727 15.57 15.35 26.57
CA GLU A 727 14.93 16.22 27.57
C GLU A 727 13.44 15.97 27.73
N ASP A 728 12.73 15.83 26.61
CA ASP A 728 11.25 15.71 26.55
C ASP A 728 10.76 14.27 26.36
N LEU A 729 11.65 13.27 26.31
CA LEU A 729 11.26 11.89 26.05
C LEU A 729 10.31 11.33 27.12
N ILE A 730 10.51 11.70 28.39
CA ILE A 730 9.66 11.24 29.50
C ILE A 730 8.24 11.82 29.38
N GLU A 731 8.13 13.11 29.04
CA GLU A 731 6.84 13.76 28.83
C GLU A 731 6.12 13.18 27.60
N ALA A 732 6.84 13.02 26.48
CA ALA A 732 6.33 12.39 25.27
C ALA A 732 5.78 10.98 25.58
N TYR A 733 6.50 10.18 26.37
CA TYR A 733 6.04 8.86 26.81
C TYR A 733 4.67 8.91 27.49
N HIS A 734 4.46 9.85 28.42
CA HIS A 734 3.19 9.96 29.14
C HIS A 734 2.03 10.28 28.20
N PHE A 735 2.18 11.28 27.34
CA PHE A 735 1.15 11.63 26.34
C PHE A 735 0.90 10.50 25.33
N MET A 736 1.97 9.83 24.89
CA MET A 736 1.90 8.71 23.97
C MET A 736 1.11 7.54 24.53
N ILE A 737 1.38 7.16 25.78
CA ILE A 737 0.72 6.03 26.44
C ILE A 737 -0.79 6.27 26.54
N ASP A 738 -1.20 7.47 26.94
CA ASP A 738 -2.62 7.80 27.06
C ASP A 738 -3.32 7.77 25.70
N THR A 739 -2.67 8.35 24.68
CA THR A 739 -3.18 8.34 23.32
C THR A 739 -3.31 6.92 22.76
N VAL A 740 -2.28 6.09 22.93
CA VAL A 740 -2.30 4.68 22.47
C VAL A 740 -3.38 3.89 23.17
N LYS A 741 -3.56 4.05 24.49
CA LYS A 741 -4.65 3.40 25.24
C LYS A 741 -6.01 3.78 24.67
N GLN A 742 -6.23 5.06 24.37
CA GLN A 742 -7.49 5.54 23.78
C GLN A 742 -7.72 4.97 22.38
N THR A 743 -6.71 5.05 21.50
CA THR A 743 -6.77 4.52 20.13
C THR A 743 -7.03 3.00 20.14
N CYS A 744 -6.31 2.24 20.97
CA CYS A 744 -6.52 0.80 21.11
C CYS A 744 -7.90 0.47 21.70
N LYS A 745 -8.44 1.25 22.64
CA LYS A 745 -9.79 1.05 23.16
C LYS A 745 -10.86 1.25 22.09
N GLN A 746 -10.66 2.21 21.17
CA GLN A 746 -11.57 2.43 20.04
C GLN A 746 -11.49 1.29 19.02
N ALA A 747 -10.29 0.89 18.61
CA ALA A 747 -10.11 -0.18 17.63
C ALA A 747 -10.44 -1.58 18.21
N PHE A 748 -10.13 -1.80 19.49
CA PHE A 748 -10.24 -3.09 20.18
C PHE A 748 -10.96 -2.92 21.54
N PRO A 749 -12.30 -2.75 21.55
CA PRO A 749 -13.05 -2.48 22.79
C PRO A 749 -12.91 -3.54 23.90
N LYS A 750 -12.51 -4.77 23.54
CA LYS A 750 -12.27 -5.87 24.49
C LYS A 750 -10.85 -5.89 25.07
N ALA A 751 -9.91 -5.13 24.52
CA ALA A 751 -8.55 -5.07 25.02
C ALA A 751 -8.50 -4.20 26.29
N ASN A 752 -8.12 -4.81 27.42
CA ASN A 752 -7.87 -4.07 28.64
C ASN A 752 -6.49 -3.39 28.61
N GLU A 753 -6.26 -2.48 29.55
CA GLU A 753 -5.01 -1.71 29.63
C GLU A 753 -3.76 -2.60 29.76
N GLN A 754 -3.85 -3.69 30.53
CA GLN A 754 -2.74 -4.63 30.70
C GLN A 754 -2.32 -5.28 29.38
N ILE A 755 -3.29 -5.66 28.53
CA ILE A 755 -3.02 -6.22 27.20
C ILE A 755 -2.36 -5.17 26.30
N VAL A 756 -2.88 -3.93 26.32
CA VAL A 756 -2.29 -2.83 25.53
C VAL A 756 -0.84 -2.58 25.95
N MET A 757 -0.56 -2.56 27.25
CA MET A 757 0.81 -2.39 27.76
C MET A 757 1.73 -3.58 27.39
N GLN A 758 1.20 -4.80 27.31
CA GLN A 758 1.96 -5.94 26.78
C GLN A 758 2.31 -5.77 25.31
N TRP A 759 1.41 -5.24 24.49
CA TRP A 759 1.69 -4.92 23.08
C TRP A 759 2.76 -3.83 22.97
N VAL A 760 2.60 -2.73 23.70
CA VAL A 760 3.56 -1.62 23.76
C VAL A 760 4.95 -2.13 24.14
N SER A 761 5.05 -2.91 25.22
CA SER A 761 6.32 -3.49 25.67
C SER A 761 6.94 -4.40 24.60
N LYS A 762 6.13 -5.24 23.95
CA LYS A 762 6.61 -6.17 22.92
C LYS A 762 7.10 -5.45 21.67
N ILE A 763 6.39 -4.41 21.24
CA ILE A 763 6.71 -3.60 20.06
C ILE A 763 7.97 -2.78 20.32
N SER A 764 8.05 -2.08 21.45
CA SER A 764 9.26 -1.31 21.83
C SER A 764 10.48 -2.21 21.93
N LYS A 765 10.34 -3.39 22.55
CA LYS A 765 11.42 -4.38 22.63
C LYS A 765 11.91 -4.87 21.26
N SER A 766 11.10 -4.77 20.21
CA SER A 766 11.53 -5.17 18.86
C SER A 766 12.52 -4.21 18.20
N PHE A 767 12.65 -2.99 18.72
CA PHE A 767 13.68 -2.04 18.32
C PHE A 767 14.96 -2.29 19.10
N SER A 768 14.86 -2.65 20.37
CA SER A 768 16.07 -2.97 21.12
C SER A 768 16.70 -4.30 20.67
N VAL A 769 15.94 -5.39 20.50
CA VAL A 769 16.48 -6.77 20.37
C VAL A 769 17.11 -7.15 19.01
N ASP A 770 17.24 -6.23 18.06
CA ASP A 770 17.66 -6.56 16.67
C ASP A 770 19.14 -7.02 16.51
N TRP A 771 19.86 -7.22 17.61
CA TRP A 771 21.22 -7.77 17.61
C TRP A 771 21.29 -9.30 17.56
N GLN A 772 20.24 -10.03 18.00
CA GLN A 772 20.25 -11.51 18.02
C GLN A 772 19.86 -12.15 16.68
N SER A 773 19.15 -11.41 15.82
CA SER A 773 18.69 -11.86 14.50
C SER A 773 19.79 -11.85 13.43
N ASN A 774 20.89 -11.13 13.68
CA ASN A 774 22.01 -10.94 12.75
C ASN A 774 23.30 -11.73 13.14
N GLN A 775 23.23 -12.58 14.16
CA GLN A 775 24.17 -13.70 14.37
C GLN A 775 23.52 -14.98 13.87
#